data_AF-A0A0A2KKV6-F1
#
_entry.id   AF-A0A0A2KKV6-F1
#
_cell.length_a   1.000
_cell.length_b   1.000
_cell.length_c   1.000
_cell.angle_alpha   90.00
_cell.angle_beta   90.00
_cell.angle_gamma   90.00
#
_symmetry.space_group_name_H-M   'P 1'
#
loop_
_entity.id
_entity.type
_entity.pdbx_description
1 polymer ?
#
loop_
_entity_poly.entity_id
_entity_poly.type
_entity_poly.pdbx_seq_one_letter_code
_entity_poly.pdbx_strand_id
1 'polypeptide(L)'
;MPPVSKTCQGCADSKVRCVRDTDIACNRCLRLGKECVYRRTGRRFKGFHKDRKIAALESKINELKANRGGLEGNDTNTSTRSASLVDGDAAPEDIISRDFLDMETAERYLTIFKTKMTPHFPFVIVPPDVSVWQLRQEKPFLCLAILASASYENMPLQRTLGNEVKKVVASRMVIGGEISFELLQGLLVFLAWSHYHSRPHRYTQFLQLAISLMIDLRLDRPPQTRTWKTELRFGLQCNLQNQTLNRPSWGSNEQRAVLGCYYLSSSIAMLVQKKSTILRLPYQEECCKALSEANEYPHDKYISYVIQLQFIAEKVDNLSAKHGLDLETPGSGSELYITSLMSDLEVFYRQLPFDINESSVNEVLLAIQYHATGLCLYQIALNITSQESQSPFDSNSWRDEMSFSAFISANSIINLYIQLPSNEEVGFNNTHWVQIAFALLVAYRYTVAAFKPDQTAAFLDTLSKLRSRIGALSTSDVDKNGARDAFFDFGNRIARIENWLGEHSRQEDASHSDESFEDYQHTLCLEPTQFDGFMGAAEHLDVPFGNEFSSSADDLQISNDFLFASSFEQIMGEWVSTFFFLFSSALSFTPCPLLGPAFPPFSLDANDKTVATALKSLTKKFDTLVATDTSAHGDVSPNTTFSIALFSSDTGNAEDEPFFWQYHHTAPTLNQSLVGSHAADKDSIYRIGGLTEVFTVWSLLVTGNGDKIFDDPVTRYLPELVDSTTEQDIIGHVRWEDITVGQLASHMSGIARDYCSKDVILLKGSDEEGLPPRQAIYMPCCGDGSKFHSTPRQPNSRGSSWGNPSYSNMAFQLLGYIVEKRTGKPFSKVLQHDIFDVLGMTETSIFAPNKTTTGIIPVSKEASGWLARDEGDEASKSLFSSIKDLATAGQAILNSTLLGKPQTTRWFKPVSHTSNPANSIGSPWVIYSAGSYPNTSMVDIYTVLSNEDNDESLYSSYLGLVPDFEVGFTILSADNEAPADLNAHADIIGDVVLEALMKTAVEQAAENFGGVYEASNVNSSISVGYDSLPGLYIQEFVSNGTDFRGTLAGIVGVAKPADLSIRLYPTQLVEDSGSGSRQAFRAVFQDFTELADNDTPTCVSWLDLDKFQYGGRGLDEFIFSLNQSGRAVSVEIPALLVSLIKN
;
A
#
# COMPACT_ATOMS: atom_id res chain seq x y z
N MET A 1 37.00 -34.06 28.36
CA MET A 1 36.95 -34.94 27.16
C MET A 1 36.11 -34.24 26.09
N PRO A 2 36.50 -34.23 24.81
CA PRO A 2 35.69 -33.64 23.75
C PRO A 2 34.36 -34.41 23.56
N PRO A 3 33.25 -33.74 23.20
CA PRO A 3 31.94 -34.38 23.12
C PRO A 3 31.92 -35.43 21.99
N VAL A 4 31.47 -36.64 22.34
CA VAL A 4 31.25 -37.74 21.41
C VAL A 4 29.81 -37.68 20.90
N SER A 5 29.52 -38.14 19.68
CA SER A 5 28.17 -38.12 19.12
C SER A 5 27.13 -38.81 20.04
N LYS A 6 25.90 -38.27 20.13
CA LYS A 6 24.84 -38.86 20.97
C LYS A 6 24.29 -40.18 20.40
N THR A 7 24.45 -40.40 19.10
CA THR A 7 23.99 -41.61 18.37
C THR A 7 25.19 -42.41 17.88
N CYS A 8 25.15 -43.74 18.03
CA CYS A 8 26.21 -44.60 17.49
C CYS A 8 26.05 -44.76 15.98
N GLN A 9 27.16 -45.01 15.28
CA GLN A 9 27.20 -45.12 13.82
C GLN A 9 26.19 -46.16 13.30
N GLY A 10 26.10 -47.35 13.92
CA GLY A 10 25.20 -48.40 13.46
C GLY A 10 23.70 -48.09 13.61
N CYS A 11 23.31 -47.25 14.58
CA CYS A 11 21.93 -46.77 14.68
C CYS A 11 21.65 -45.59 13.74
N ALA A 12 22.65 -44.73 13.51
CA ALA A 12 22.56 -43.64 12.55
C ALA A 12 22.37 -44.17 11.12
N ASP A 13 23.19 -45.15 10.70
CA ASP A 13 23.12 -45.73 9.35
C ASP A 13 21.82 -46.53 9.12
N SER A 14 21.28 -47.13 10.19
CA SER A 14 19.99 -47.83 10.14
C SER A 14 18.77 -46.90 10.31
N LYS A 15 18.96 -45.59 10.51
CA LYS A 15 17.89 -44.60 10.82
C LYS A 15 16.93 -45.03 11.94
N VAL A 16 17.44 -45.62 13.02
CA VAL A 16 16.61 -46.03 14.17
C VAL A 16 17.11 -45.44 15.49
N ARG A 17 16.21 -45.37 16.47
CA ARG A 17 16.47 -44.76 17.78
C ARG A 17 17.57 -45.52 18.53
N CYS A 18 18.59 -44.78 18.94
CA CYS A 18 19.69 -45.28 19.77
C CYS A 18 19.39 -44.99 21.24
N VAL A 19 19.01 -46.03 22.01
CA VAL A 19 18.71 -45.94 23.45
C VAL A 19 19.85 -46.60 24.23
N ARG A 20 20.36 -45.92 25.25
CA ARG A 20 21.58 -46.31 25.96
C ARG A 20 21.28 -46.41 27.46
N ASP A 21 21.28 -47.64 27.98
CA ASP A 21 21.18 -47.88 29.43
C ASP A 21 22.56 -48.06 30.10
N THR A 22 23.62 -48.29 29.31
CA THR A 22 25.00 -48.42 29.83
C THR A 22 26.00 -47.57 29.03
N ASP A 23 27.08 -47.12 29.67
CA ASP A 23 28.10 -46.28 29.05
C ASP A 23 28.95 -46.98 27.99
N ILE A 24 28.71 -48.26 27.69
CA ILE A 24 29.57 -49.06 26.79
C ILE A 24 28.89 -49.35 25.45
N ALA A 25 27.57 -49.64 25.43
CA ALA A 25 26.84 -49.93 24.19
C ALA A 25 25.35 -49.56 24.29
N CYS A 26 24.72 -49.25 23.16
CA CYS A 26 23.27 -49.05 23.11
C CYS A 26 22.52 -50.39 23.13
N ASN A 27 21.30 -50.40 23.68
CA ASN A 27 20.51 -51.61 23.90
C ASN A 27 20.28 -52.42 22.61
N ARG A 28 20.12 -51.73 21.47
CA ARG A 28 19.96 -52.36 20.16
C ARG A 28 21.22 -53.09 19.71
N CYS A 29 22.38 -52.44 19.79
CA CYS A 29 23.66 -53.04 19.43
C CYS A 29 23.98 -54.23 20.34
N LEU A 30 23.70 -54.10 21.65
CA LEU A 30 23.89 -55.18 22.63
C LEU A 30 23.02 -56.41 22.29
N ARG A 31 21.72 -56.20 22.04
CA ARG A 31 20.77 -57.26 21.69
C ARG A 31 21.11 -57.94 20.36
N LEU A 32 21.65 -57.20 19.40
CA LEU A 32 21.99 -57.73 18.08
C LEU A 32 23.43 -58.27 17.99
N GLY A 33 24.20 -58.24 19.09
CA GLY A 33 25.60 -58.64 19.10
C GLY A 33 26.49 -57.82 18.16
N LYS A 34 26.14 -56.55 17.90
CA LYS A 34 26.84 -55.67 16.96
C LYS A 34 27.69 -54.63 17.69
N GLU A 35 28.84 -54.30 17.12
CA GLU A 35 29.76 -53.31 17.67
C GLU A 35 29.14 -51.90 17.69
N CYS A 36 29.29 -51.17 18.80
CA CYS A 36 28.63 -49.88 19.04
C CYS A 36 29.64 -48.73 19.10
N VAL A 37 29.94 -48.11 17.96
CA VAL A 37 30.99 -47.07 17.85
C VAL A 37 30.40 -45.65 17.77
N TYR A 38 30.95 -44.72 18.54
CA TYR A 38 30.59 -43.30 18.55
C TYR A 38 31.77 -42.44 18.06
N ARG A 39 31.54 -41.53 17.09
CA ARG A 39 32.61 -40.71 16.48
C ARG A 39 32.87 -39.43 17.30
N ARG A 40 34.15 -39.00 17.33
CA ARG A 40 34.59 -37.70 17.89
C ARG A 40 34.62 -36.64 16.78
N THR A 41 34.14 -35.43 17.06
CA THR A 41 34.12 -34.31 16.10
C THR A 41 35.46 -33.56 16.11
N GLY A 42 36.04 -33.29 14.93
CA GLY A 42 37.36 -32.65 14.78
C GLY A 42 37.30 -31.23 14.19
N ARG A 43 38.24 -30.36 14.60
CA ARG A 43 38.56 -29.06 13.98
C ARG A 43 39.83 -29.15 13.12
N ARG A 44 39.91 -28.41 12.01
CA ARG A 44 41.17 -28.06 11.33
C ARG A 44 41.19 -26.59 10.86
N PHE A 45 42.39 -26.03 10.93
CA PHE A 45 42.82 -24.65 10.69
C PHE A 45 43.86 -24.63 9.56
N LYS A 46 43.92 -23.56 8.74
CA LYS A 46 45.11 -22.94 8.11
C LYS A 46 44.69 -21.72 7.25
N GLY A 47 45.31 -20.56 7.46
CA GLY A 47 45.05 -19.30 6.73
C GLY A 47 46.13 -18.90 5.70
N PHE A 48 45.97 -17.76 5.01
CA PHE A 48 46.90 -16.60 4.92
C PHE A 48 46.54 -15.56 3.81
N HIS A 49 47.03 -14.32 4.02
CA HIS A 49 47.28 -13.18 3.09
C HIS A 49 46.19 -12.12 2.84
N LYS A 50 46.06 -11.11 3.74
CA LYS A 50 45.72 -9.71 3.35
C LYS A 50 46.06 -8.57 4.33
N ASP A 51 46.81 -8.80 5.41
CA ASP A 51 47.05 -7.78 6.46
C ASP A 51 48.25 -6.85 6.28
N ARG A 52 48.88 -6.80 5.09
CA ARG A 52 50.11 -5.99 4.88
C ARG A 52 49.89 -4.63 4.23
N LYS A 53 48.67 -4.31 3.76
CA LYS A 53 48.36 -3.01 3.13
C LYS A 53 47.73 -1.97 4.08
N ILE A 54 47.13 -2.39 5.18
CA ILE A 54 46.44 -1.49 6.12
C ILE A 54 47.43 -0.77 7.05
N ALA A 55 48.47 -1.47 7.53
CA ALA A 55 49.48 -0.87 8.40
C ALA A 55 50.36 0.21 7.71
N ALA A 56 50.44 0.21 6.36
CA ALA A 56 51.20 1.21 5.62
C ALA A 56 50.42 2.52 5.40
N LEU A 57 49.08 2.47 5.46
CA LEU A 57 48.20 3.63 5.30
C LEU A 57 48.02 4.39 6.62
N GLU A 58 47.92 3.69 7.74
CA GLU A 58 47.77 4.29 9.08
C GLU A 58 49.03 5.07 9.50
N SER A 59 50.22 4.62 9.11
CA SER A 59 51.47 5.35 9.39
C SER A 59 51.55 6.68 8.65
N LYS A 60 50.93 6.81 7.47
CA LYS A 60 51.03 8.00 6.61
C LYS A 60 50.03 9.09 6.99
N ILE A 61 48.89 8.69 7.57
CA ILE A 61 47.87 9.59 8.11
C ILE A 61 48.35 10.27 9.40
N ASN A 62 49.13 9.57 10.23
CA ASN A 62 49.64 10.12 11.47
C ASN A 62 50.80 11.12 11.27
N GLU A 63 51.59 11.00 10.20
CA GLU A 63 52.59 12.02 9.83
C GLU A 63 51.96 13.35 9.37
N LEU A 64 50.82 13.30 8.68
CA LEU A 64 50.16 14.49 8.15
C LEU A 64 49.41 15.31 9.21
N LYS A 65 49.04 14.70 10.34
CA LYS A 65 48.37 15.39 11.47
C LYS A 65 49.34 16.16 12.38
N ALA A 66 50.65 15.89 12.32
CA ALA A 66 51.63 16.53 13.19
C ALA A 66 52.11 17.93 12.71
N ASN A 67 51.79 18.35 11.48
CA ASN A 67 52.42 19.52 10.84
C ASN A 67 51.52 20.77 10.64
N ARG A 68 50.37 20.89 11.31
CA ARG A 68 49.55 22.12 11.24
C ARG A 68 49.21 22.66 12.64
N GLY A 69 50.21 23.22 13.30
CA GLY A 69 50.03 24.12 14.43
C GLY A 69 50.94 25.33 14.29
N GLY A 70 50.35 26.52 14.07
CA GLY A 70 51.00 27.82 14.27
C GLY A 70 50.80 28.84 13.14
N LEU A 71 49.99 29.88 13.40
CA LEU A 71 50.38 31.31 13.45
C LEU A 71 49.16 32.25 13.40
N GLU A 72 49.20 33.27 14.26
CA GLU A 72 48.22 34.33 14.51
C GLU A 72 48.31 35.51 13.49
N GLY A 73 47.25 36.33 13.37
CA GLY A 73 47.38 37.78 13.25
C GLY A 73 46.65 38.56 12.12
N ASN A 74 45.64 39.36 12.54
CA ASN A 74 45.21 40.71 12.11
C ASN A 74 44.40 41.02 10.80
N ASP A 75 43.17 41.47 11.04
CA ASP A 75 42.44 42.69 10.58
C ASP A 75 42.63 43.33 9.18
N THR A 76 41.54 43.44 8.39
CA THR A 76 40.74 44.69 8.17
C THR A 76 39.79 44.64 6.93
N ASN A 77 38.53 45.02 7.15
CA ASN A 77 37.50 45.64 6.29
C ASN A 77 37.64 45.69 4.75
N THR A 78 36.61 45.27 3.98
CA THR A 78 35.65 46.18 3.29
C THR A 78 34.45 45.45 2.62
N SER A 79 33.31 46.15 2.65
CA SER A 79 31.98 45.85 2.09
C SER A 79 31.92 45.69 0.56
N THR A 80 31.10 44.75 0.04
CA THR A 80 30.02 45.06 -0.95
C THR A 80 29.07 43.89 -1.18
N ARG A 81 27.76 44.20 -1.26
CA ARG A 81 26.64 43.33 -1.64
C ARG A 81 26.70 42.89 -3.11
N SER A 82 26.45 41.61 -3.39
CA SER A 82 25.63 41.15 -4.53
C SER A 82 25.43 39.63 -4.48
N ALA A 83 24.19 39.21 -4.73
CA ALA A 83 23.74 37.82 -4.73
C ALA A 83 24.27 37.02 -5.93
N SER A 84 24.62 35.75 -5.70
CA SER A 84 24.70 34.71 -6.73
C SER A 84 24.68 33.31 -6.09
N LEU A 85 23.89 32.42 -6.71
CA LEU A 85 23.70 31.01 -6.37
C LEU A 85 24.92 30.14 -6.74
N VAL A 86 24.96 28.97 -6.09
CA VAL A 86 25.73 27.72 -6.36
C VAL A 86 27.16 27.65 -5.81
N ASP A 87 27.36 26.92 -4.70
CA ASP A 87 27.94 25.55 -4.66
C ASP A 87 28.48 25.20 -3.23
N GLY A 88 28.46 23.91 -2.86
CA GLY A 88 29.35 23.38 -1.82
C GLY A 88 28.70 22.87 -0.52
N ASP A 89 28.61 21.54 -0.44
CA ASP A 89 28.61 20.64 0.74
C ASP A 89 29.09 21.26 2.07
N ALA A 90 28.20 21.98 2.76
CA ALA A 90 28.35 22.37 4.15
C ALA A 90 27.22 21.72 4.95
N ALA A 91 27.57 20.95 5.99
CA ALA A 91 26.61 20.42 6.95
C ALA A 91 25.67 21.55 7.41
N PRO A 92 24.34 21.34 7.45
CA PRO A 92 23.40 22.40 7.82
C PRO A 92 23.80 22.97 9.18
N GLU A 93 24.06 24.28 9.23
CA GLU A 93 24.43 24.97 10.47
C GLU A 93 23.35 24.72 11.52
N ASP A 94 23.75 24.12 12.63
CA ASP A 94 22.84 23.77 13.72
C ASP A 94 22.28 25.03 14.42
N ILE A 95 21.10 24.90 15.03
CA ILE A 95 20.23 25.97 15.54
C ILE A 95 20.96 26.89 16.53
N ILE A 96 21.87 26.33 17.34
CA ILE A 96 22.70 27.09 18.28
C ILE A 96 23.77 27.91 17.55
N SER A 97 24.31 27.44 16.42
CA SER A 97 25.24 28.22 15.58
C SER A 97 24.55 29.32 14.78
N ARG A 98 23.22 29.24 14.63
CA ARG A 98 22.39 30.24 13.93
C ARG A 98 21.81 31.28 14.90
N ASP A 99 22.30 31.36 16.13
CA ASP A 99 21.86 32.26 17.21
C ASP A 99 20.36 32.17 17.55
N PHE A 100 19.69 31.06 17.27
CA PHE A 100 18.29 30.85 17.66
C PHE A 100 18.13 30.52 19.15
N LEU A 101 19.18 29.96 19.77
CA LEU A 101 19.20 29.55 21.17
C LEU A 101 20.62 29.71 21.71
N ASP A 102 20.78 30.37 22.85
CA ASP A 102 22.06 30.49 23.53
C ASP A 102 22.45 29.19 24.25
N MET A 103 23.76 28.99 24.41
CA MET A 103 24.31 27.75 24.99
C MET A 103 23.86 27.53 26.45
N GLU A 104 23.64 28.60 27.21
CA GLU A 104 23.20 28.53 28.60
C GLU A 104 21.75 28.04 28.70
N THR A 105 20.84 28.60 27.88
CA THR A 105 19.46 28.12 27.78
C THR A 105 19.38 26.68 27.27
N ALA A 106 20.24 26.29 26.32
CA ALA A 106 20.29 24.92 25.85
C ALA A 106 20.68 23.93 26.97
N GLU A 107 21.71 24.23 27.78
CA GLU A 107 22.10 23.41 28.93
C GLU A 107 21.00 23.31 29.99
N ARG A 108 20.26 24.42 30.19
CA ARG A 108 19.09 24.43 31.07
C ARG A 108 18.00 23.47 30.56
N TYR A 109 17.69 23.48 29.27
CA TYR A 109 16.72 22.57 28.66
C TYR A 109 17.17 21.09 28.72
N LEU A 110 18.46 20.80 28.51
CA LEU A 110 18.97 19.44 28.70
C LEU A 110 18.86 19.00 30.17
N THR A 111 19.12 19.90 31.12
CA THR A 111 18.96 19.61 32.55
C THR A 111 17.51 19.30 32.90
N ILE A 112 16.56 20.08 32.35
CA ILE A 112 15.12 19.84 32.47
C ILE A 112 14.77 18.46 31.91
N PHE A 113 15.27 18.11 30.72
CA PHE A 113 15.00 16.81 30.11
C PHE A 113 15.46 15.65 31.00
N LYS A 114 16.69 15.73 31.54
CA LYS A 114 17.26 14.69 32.40
C LYS A 114 16.53 14.53 33.73
N THR A 115 16.11 15.64 34.34
CA THR A 115 15.58 15.66 35.71
C THR A 115 14.07 15.55 35.78
N LYS A 116 13.35 16.22 34.87
CA LYS A 116 11.88 16.31 34.90
C LYS A 116 11.19 15.45 33.84
N MET A 117 11.76 15.29 32.65
CA MET A 117 11.08 14.62 31.53
C MET A 117 11.39 13.12 31.47
N THR A 118 12.66 12.74 31.66
CA THR A 118 13.13 11.34 31.63
C THR A 118 12.35 10.41 32.59
N PRO A 119 11.97 10.82 33.83
CA PRO A 119 11.15 9.98 34.70
C PRO A 119 9.80 9.57 34.10
N HIS A 120 9.22 10.40 33.24
CA HIS A 120 7.94 10.15 32.58
C HIS A 120 8.08 9.41 31.24
N PHE A 121 9.28 9.29 30.68
CA PHE A 121 9.55 8.50 29.48
C PHE A 121 10.97 7.92 29.52
N PRO A 122 11.23 6.89 30.34
CA PRO A 122 12.57 6.37 30.61
C PRO A 122 13.13 5.46 29.49
N PHE A 123 12.68 5.65 28.25
CA PHE A 123 13.08 4.83 27.10
C PHE A 123 14.23 5.45 26.29
N VAL A 124 14.54 6.73 26.54
CA VAL A 124 15.71 7.42 25.99
C VAL A 124 16.37 8.19 27.12
N ILE A 125 17.52 7.72 27.59
CA ILE A 125 18.25 8.31 28.73
C ILE A 125 19.54 8.96 28.23
N VAL A 126 19.77 10.21 28.64
CA VAL A 126 21.05 10.89 28.46
C VAL A 126 21.80 10.85 29.80
N PRO A 127 23.04 10.35 29.84
CA PRO A 127 23.83 10.30 31.07
C PRO A 127 23.96 11.68 31.74
N PRO A 128 24.02 11.75 33.09
CA PRO A 128 24.03 13.00 33.82
C PRO A 128 25.25 13.88 33.47
N ASP A 129 26.38 13.28 33.16
CA ASP A 129 27.67 13.90 32.84
C ASP A 129 27.80 14.46 31.42
N VAL A 130 26.91 14.08 30.50
CA VAL A 130 26.96 14.54 29.10
C VAL A 130 26.46 15.98 28.98
N SER A 131 27.28 16.90 28.49
CA SER A 131 26.88 18.28 28.21
C SER A 131 26.09 18.40 26.90
N VAL A 132 25.39 19.52 26.69
CA VAL A 132 24.76 19.83 25.39
C VAL A 132 25.80 19.87 24.29
N TRP A 133 26.99 20.40 24.58
CA TRP A 133 28.06 20.46 23.58
C TRP A 133 28.46 19.06 23.12
N GLN A 134 28.62 18.12 24.04
CA GLN A 134 28.95 16.74 23.72
C GLN A 134 27.80 16.06 22.97
N LEU A 135 26.56 16.22 23.44
CA LEU A 135 25.38 15.64 22.81
C LEU A 135 25.16 16.16 21.38
N ARG A 136 25.42 17.45 21.16
CA ARG A 136 25.36 18.11 19.85
C ARG A 136 26.37 17.54 18.85
N GLN A 137 27.56 17.18 19.31
CA GLN A 137 28.61 16.60 18.46
C GLN A 137 28.34 15.13 18.16
N GLU A 138 27.89 14.36 19.16
CA GLU A 138 27.72 12.91 19.04
C GLU A 138 26.35 12.50 18.46
N LYS A 139 25.29 13.23 18.80
CA LYS A 139 23.89 12.91 18.49
C LYS A 139 23.05 14.19 18.20
N PRO A 140 23.32 14.88 17.07
CA PRO A 140 22.76 16.20 16.80
C PRO A 140 21.24 16.25 16.66
N PHE A 141 20.61 15.25 16.06
CA PHE A 141 19.15 15.16 15.93
C PHE A 141 18.47 14.79 17.26
N LEU A 142 19.08 13.92 18.07
CA LEU A 142 18.59 13.67 19.44
C LEU A 142 18.69 14.94 20.29
N CYS A 143 19.79 15.69 20.19
CA CYS A 143 19.96 16.98 20.85
C CYS A 143 18.83 17.94 20.45
N LEU A 144 18.57 18.08 19.14
CA LEU A 144 17.51 18.91 18.61
C LEU A 144 16.11 18.50 19.14
N ALA A 145 15.80 17.20 19.12
CA ALA A 145 14.52 16.69 19.62
C ALA A 145 14.34 16.98 21.12
N ILE A 146 15.40 16.82 21.92
CA ILE A 146 15.38 17.14 23.35
C ILE A 146 15.13 18.63 23.58
N LEU A 147 15.86 19.51 22.88
CA LEU A 147 15.69 20.95 23.00
C LEU A 147 14.28 21.38 22.58
N ALA A 148 13.74 20.79 21.49
CA ALA A 148 12.39 21.05 21.03
C ALA A 148 11.32 20.61 22.04
N SER A 149 11.51 19.49 22.75
CA SER A 149 10.56 19.02 23.75
C SER A 149 10.66 19.80 25.07
N ALA A 150 11.88 20.11 25.52
CA ALA A 150 12.14 20.73 26.81
C ALA A 150 11.95 22.25 26.85
N SER A 151 11.79 22.92 25.70
CA SER A 151 11.58 24.37 25.63
C SER A 151 10.12 24.80 25.90
N TYR A 152 9.38 24.09 26.77
CA TYR A 152 7.95 24.31 27.04
C TYR A 152 7.63 25.71 27.58
N GLU A 153 8.59 26.36 28.25
CA GLU A 153 8.42 27.71 28.80
C GLU A 153 8.29 28.78 27.71
N ASN A 154 8.71 28.46 26.48
CA ASN A 154 8.66 29.35 25.34
C ASN A 154 7.99 28.62 24.17
N MET A 155 6.66 28.60 24.17
CA MET A 155 5.86 27.90 23.17
C MET A 155 6.18 28.32 21.72
N PRO A 156 6.37 29.62 21.39
CA PRO A 156 6.80 30.04 20.05
C PRO A 156 8.14 29.43 19.61
N LEU A 157 9.13 29.39 20.51
CA LEU A 157 10.42 28.73 20.28
C LEU A 157 10.23 27.22 20.11
N GLN A 158 9.47 26.59 21.00
CA GLN A 158 9.16 25.16 21.00
C GLN A 158 8.57 24.68 19.67
N ARG A 159 7.60 25.41 19.12
CA ARG A 159 7.01 25.11 17.81
C ARG A 159 7.99 25.35 16.66
N THR A 160 8.86 26.35 16.78
CA THR A 160 9.90 26.62 15.78
C THR A 160 10.92 25.48 15.74
N LEU A 161 11.43 25.05 16.90
CA LEU A 161 12.33 23.90 17.02
C LEU A 161 11.66 22.61 16.53
N GLY A 162 10.39 22.39 16.88
CA GLY A 162 9.62 21.25 16.38
C GLY A 162 9.46 21.23 14.86
N ASN A 163 9.38 22.39 14.19
CA ASN A 163 9.39 22.46 12.73
C ASN A 163 10.77 22.12 12.15
N GLU A 164 11.86 22.50 12.81
CA GLU A 164 13.21 22.10 12.40
C GLU A 164 13.41 20.58 12.55
N VAL A 165 12.90 19.95 13.61
CA VAL A 165 12.88 18.48 13.74
C VAL A 165 12.22 17.83 12.51
N LYS A 166 11.04 18.33 12.10
CA LYS A 166 10.32 17.82 10.91
C LYS A 166 11.14 17.98 9.62
N LYS A 167 11.86 19.08 9.45
CA LYS A 167 12.75 19.31 8.30
C LYS A 167 13.90 18.32 8.28
N VAL A 168 14.53 18.08 9.42
CA VAL A 168 15.64 17.12 9.53
C VAL A 168 15.17 15.69 9.26
N VAL A 169 13.98 15.30 9.72
CA VAL A 169 13.37 14.00 9.37
C VAL A 169 13.15 13.90 7.85
N ALA A 170 12.57 14.93 7.23
CA ALA A 170 12.35 14.93 5.78
C ALA A 170 13.67 14.84 4.99
N SER A 171 14.71 15.58 5.37
CA SER A 171 15.97 15.60 4.64
C SER A 171 16.82 14.35 4.88
N ARG A 172 17.05 13.95 6.14
CA ARG A 172 17.94 12.82 6.48
C ARG A 172 17.27 11.48 6.25
N MET A 173 16.01 11.30 6.65
CA MET A 173 15.34 10.00 6.56
C MET A 173 14.61 9.79 5.24
N VAL A 174 13.76 10.74 4.84
CA VAL A 174 12.88 10.53 3.66
C VAL A 174 13.63 10.73 2.35
N ILE A 175 14.39 11.82 2.23
CA ILE A 175 15.16 12.12 1.02
C ILE A 175 16.51 11.39 1.04
N GLY A 176 17.24 11.48 2.16
CA GLY A 176 18.57 10.90 2.29
C GLY A 176 18.61 9.39 2.54
N GLY A 177 17.49 8.77 2.96
CA GLY A 177 17.43 7.35 3.28
C GLY A 177 18.32 6.93 4.46
N GLU A 178 18.67 7.86 5.36
CA GLU A 178 19.56 7.57 6.47
C GLU A 178 18.89 6.70 7.53
N ILE A 179 19.54 5.59 7.89
CA ILE A 179 19.11 4.66 8.93
C ILE A 179 20.14 4.70 10.07
N SER A 180 19.79 5.30 11.20
CA SER A 180 20.68 5.39 12.36
C SER A 180 19.93 5.25 13.69
N PHE A 181 20.61 4.68 14.68
CA PHE A 181 20.06 4.54 16.04
C PHE A 181 19.77 5.90 16.68
N GLU A 182 20.54 6.92 16.30
CA GLU A 182 20.37 8.30 16.74
C GLU A 182 19.04 8.92 16.29
N LEU A 183 18.67 8.68 15.02
CA LEU A 183 17.36 9.08 14.47
C LEU A 183 16.20 8.41 15.20
N LEU A 184 16.34 7.12 15.55
CA LEU A 184 15.33 6.41 16.35
C LEU A 184 15.17 7.04 17.74
N GLN A 185 16.28 7.31 18.45
CA GLN A 185 16.22 7.94 19.76
C GLN A 185 15.58 9.35 19.70
N GLY A 186 15.94 10.15 18.70
CA GLY A 186 15.36 11.49 18.52
C GLY A 186 13.86 11.45 18.20
N LEU A 187 13.42 10.52 17.35
CA LEU A 187 11.99 10.35 17.05
C LEU A 187 11.18 9.90 18.26
N LEU A 188 11.72 8.99 19.09
CA LEU A 188 11.04 8.57 20.31
C LEU A 188 10.83 9.74 21.28
N VAL A 189 11.83 10.61 21.45
CA VAL A 189 11.69 11.84 22.26
C VAL A 189 10.67 12.79 21.65
N PHE A 190 10.72 13.03 20.33
CA PHE A 190 9.77 13.92 19.66
C PHE A 190 8.32 13.43 19.75
N LEU A 191 8.10 12.11 19.64
CA LEU A 191 6.79 11.47 19.78
C LEU A 191 6.29 11.52 21.23
N ALA A 192 7.16 11.25 22.21
CA ALA A 192 6.76 11.25 23.61
C ALA A 192 6.18 12.60 24.07
N TRP A 193 6.62 13.73 23.50
CA TRP A 193 6.14 15.07 23.85
C TRP A 193 5.43 15.79 22.71
N SER A 194 4.74 15.05 21.84
CA SER A 194 4.12 15.58 20.63
C SER A 194 3.06 16.69 20.84
N HIS A 195 2.42 16.76 22.02
CA HIS A 195 1.44 17.80 22.37
C HIS A 195 2.03 19.22 22.35
N TYR A 196 3.35 19.33 22.52
CA TYR A 196 4.07 20.60 22.46
C TYR A 196 4.39 21.08 21.03
N HIS A 197 4.14 20.26 20.03
CA HIS A 197 4.51 20.55 18.64
C HIS A 197 3.28 20.94 17.80
N SER A 198 3.49 21.79 16.79
CA SER A 198 2.42 22.24 15.90
C SER A 198 1.79 21.05 15.15
N ARG A 199 0.44 20.94 15.16
CA ARG A 199 -0.35 19.93 14.44
C ARG A 199 -0.05 18.47 14.82
N PRO A 200 -0.74 17.88 15.83
CA PRO A 200 -0.57 16.48 16.21
C PRO A 200 -1.06 15.46 15.16
N HIS A 201 -1.59 15.91 14.01
CA HIS A 201 -2.27 15.09 12.99
C HIS A 201 -1.35 14.10 12.26
N ARG A 202 -0.04 14.18 12.47
CA ARG A 202 0.95 13.28 11.87
C ARG A 202 1.60 12.32 12.85
N TYR A 203 1.11 12.21 14.09
CA TYR A 203 1.68 11.35 15.13
C TYR A 203 1.94 9.91 14.63
N THR A 204 0.94 9.28 14.02
CA THR A 204 1.06 7.93 13.46
C THR A 204 2.13 7.83 12.37
N GLN A 205 2.26 8.85 11.51
CA GLN A 205 3.29 8.85 10.45
C GLN A 205 4.71 8.85 11.05
N PHE A 206 4.97 9.71 12.03
CA PHE A 206 6.26 9.75 12.73
C PHE A 206 6.50 8.48 13.55
N LEU A 207 5.45 7.89 14.12
CA LEU A 207 5.55 6.59 14.79
C LEU A 207 5.91 5.47 13.82
N GLN A 208 5.29 5.42 12.63
CA GLN A 208 5.67 4.43 11.60
C GLN A 208 7.10 4.63 11.10
N LEU A 209 7.59 5.87 11.01
CA LEU A 209 9.00 6.13 10.72
C LEU A 209 9.92 5.57 11.83
N ALA A 210 9.57 5.75 13.11
CA ALA A 210 10.34 5.15 14.21
C ALA A 210 10.32 3.61 14.16
N ILE A 211 9.16 3.01 13.85
CA ILE A 211 9.02 1.55 13.68
C ILE A 211 9.85 1.04 12.51
N SER A 212 9.85 1.75 11.38
CA SER A 212 10.67 1.40 10.21
C SER A 212 12.16 1.39 10.55
N LEU A 213 12.66 2.42 11.25
CA LEU A 213 14.05 2.46 11.73
C LEU A 213 14.37 1.30 12.67
N MET A 214 13.45 0.94 13.59
CA MET A 214 13.64 -0.21 14.49
C MET A 214 13.79 -1.52 13.69
N ILE A 215 12.97 -1.72 12.64
CA ILE A 215 12.98 -2.92 11.79
C ILE A 215 14.24 -2.96 10.90
N ASP A 216 14.62 -1.82 10.33
CA ASP A 216 15.77 -1.70 9.43
C ASP A 216 17.11 -1.85 10.18
N LEU A 217 17.19 -1.31 11.40
CA LEU A 217 18.29 -1.56 12.33
C LEU A 217 18.25 -2.98 12.93
N ARG A 218 17.19 -3.77 12.64
CA ARG A 218 16.96 -5.14 13.13
C ARG A 218 16.94 -5.21 14.67
N LEU A 219 16.40 -4.18 15.32
CA LEU A 219 16.26 -4.11 16.77
C LEU A 219 15.04 -4.89 17.29
N ASP A 220 14.22 -5.44 16.38
CA ASP A 220 13.10 -6.34 16.66
C ASP A 220 13.52 -7.72 17.18
N ARG A 221 14.83 -8.00 17.25
CA ARG A 221 15.40 -9.30 17.63
C ARG A 221 16.74 -9.16 18.38
N PRO A 222 17.21 -10.21 19.07
CA PRO A 222 18.50 -10.19 19.75
C PRO A 222 19.69 -9.88 18.82
N PRO A 223 20.75 -9.22 19.33
CA PRO A 223 21.95 -8.88 18.54
C PRO A 223 22.66 -10.09 17.90
N GLN A 224 22.53 -11.27 18.51
CA GLN A 224 23.00 -12.54 17.99
C GLN A 224 21.79 -13.42 17.66
N THR A 225 21.45 -13.50 16.38
CA THR A 225 20.32 -14.32 15.92
C THR A 225 20.79 -15.43 15.00
N ARG A 226 20.30 -16.67 15.21
CA ARG A 226 20.50 -17.77 14.27
C ARG A 226 19.55 -17.62 13.09
N THR A 227 20.10 -17.51 11.88
CA THR A 227 19.32 -17.37 10.65
C THR A 227 18.99 -18.74 10.05
N TRP A 228 17.72 -19.00 9.73
CA TRP A 228 17.28 -20.26 9.13
C TRP A 228 16.97 -20.20 7.63
N LYS A 229 17.24 -19.08 6.95
CA LYS A 229 16.94 -18.90 5.51
C LYS A 229 18.12 -18.27 4.76
N THR A 230 18.29 -18.68 3.50
CA THR A 230 19.15 -18.03 2.51
C THR A 230 18.65 -16.60 2.30
N GLU A 231 19.38 -15.59 2.77
CA GLU A 231 19.04 -14.17 2.57
C GLU A 231 19.61 -13.63 1.24
N LEU A 232 18.80 -12.86 0.51
CA LEU A 232 19.28 -11.84 -0.42
C LEU A 232 19.84 -10.66 0.40
N ARG A 233 21.07 -10.23 0.13
CA ARG A 233 21.78 -9.26 1.00
C ARG A 233 22.19 -8.00 0.28
N PHE A 234 21.81 -6.88 0.88
CA PHE A 234 22.42 -5.57 0.67
C PHE A 234 23.19 -5.20 1.96
N GLY A 235 24.53 -5.25 1.93
CA GLY A 235 25.37 -4.45 2.84
C GLY A 235 25.87 -4.98 4.20
N LEU A 236 25.46 -6.15 4.74
CA LEU A 236 25.92 -6.60 6.08
C LEU A 236 26.76 -7.89 6.08
N GLN A 237 27.96 -7.83 6.69
CA GLN A 237 28.91 -8.94 6.86
C GLN A 237 28.33 -10.06 7.76
N CYS A 238 27.96 -11.21 7.20
CA CYS A 238 27.76 -12.44 7.99
C CYS A 238 29.08 -13.17 8.18
N ASN A 239 29.23 -13.75 9.36
CA ASN A 239 30.20 -14.81 9.58
C ASN A 239 29.60 -16.15 9.09
N LEU A 240 29.86 -16.48 7.82
CA LEU A 240 29.32 -17.64 7.09
C LEU A 240 29.61 -19.00 7.74
N GLN A 241 30.53 -19.07 8.70
CA GLN A 241 30.91 -20.33 9.35
C GLN A 241 29.90 -20.81 10.42
N ASN A 242 29.07 -19.93 10.98
CA ASN A 242 28.22 -20.26 12.13
C ASN A 242 26.70 -20.05 11.95
N GLN A 243 26.21 -19.61 10.77
CA GLN A 243 24.79 -19.27 10.54
C GLN A 243 24.21 -18.29 11.60
N THR A 244 25.07 -17.43 12.14
CA THR A 244 24.72 -16.40 13.13
C THR A 244 24.87 -15.03 12.49
N LEU A 245 23.80 -14.26 12.49
CA LEU A 245 23.83 -12.83 12.20
C LEU A 245 24.24 -12.12 13.50
N ASN A 246 25.33 -11.36 13.43
CA ASN A 246 25.77 -10.48 14.50
C ASN A 246 25.60 -9.05 14.00
N ARG A 247 24.67 -8.30 14.59
CA ARG A 247 24.54 -6.86 14.34
C ARG A 247 25.25 -6.06 15.44
N PRO A 248 25.60 -4.78 15.18
CA PRO A 248 25.98 -3.86 16.25
C PRO A 248 24.92 -3.85 17.35
N SER A 249 25.37 -3.83 18.61
CA SER A 249 24.48 -3.69 19.76
C SER A 249 24.78 -2.40 20.48
N TRP A 250 23.73 -1.69 20.88
CA TRP A 250 23.83 -0.49 21.72
C TRP A 250 23.49 -0.78 23.19
N GLY A 251 23.50 -2.06 23.57
CA GLY A 251 23.33 -2.52 24.95
C GLY A 251 21.97 -2.11 25.55
N SER A 252 22.00 -1.65 26.79
CA SER A 252 20.80 -1.24 27.54
C SER A 252 20.03 -0.09 26.85
N ASN A 253 20.71 0.79 26.11
CA ASN A 253 20.05 1.88 25.38
C ASN A 253 19.16 1.38 24.24
N GLU A 254 19.60 0.32 23.55
CA GLU A 254 18.80 -0.35 22.52
C GLU A 254 17.56 -0.99 23.11
N GLN A 255 17.71 -1.72 24.23
CA GLN A 255 16.61 -2.38 24.93
C GLN A 255 15.55 -1.35 25.36
N ARG A 256 15.99 -0.21 25.92
CA ARG A 256 15.09 0.91 26.26
C ARG A 256 14.37 1.46 25.03
N ALA A 257 15.07 1.69 23.92
CA ALA A 257 14.46 2.23 22.69
C ALA A 257 13.42 1.28 22.08
N VAL A 258 13.70 -0.03 22.05
CA VAL A 258 12.75 -1.06 21.57
C VAL A 258 11.48 -1.07 22.42
N LEU A 259 11.64 -1.08 23.74
CA LEU A 259 10.51 -1.04 24.67
C LEU A 259 9.74 0.29 24.58
N GLY A 260 10.42 1.40 24.30
CA GLY A 260 9.78 2.71 24.10
C GLY A 260 8.95 2.78 22.83
N CYS A 261 9.45 2.21 21.73
CA CYS A 261 8.71 2.12 20.47
C CYS A 261 7.45 1.27 20.65
N TYR A 262 7.59 0.12 21.34
CA TYR A 262 6.46 -0.73 21.70
C TYR A 262 5.46 -0.03 22.62
N TYR A 263 5.93 0.64 23.69
CA TYR A 263 5.07 1.38 24.62
C TYR A 263 4.24 2.46 23.92
N LEU A 264 4.85 3.25 23.03
CA LEU A 264 4.11 4.28 22.28
C LEU A 264 3.09 3.66 21.32
N SER A 265 3.46 2.59 20.59
CA SER A 265 2.56 1.86 19.69
C SER A 265 1.36 1.24 20.41
N SER A 266 1.60 0.53 21.52
CA SER A 266 0.54 -0.10 22.31
C SER A 266 -0.37 0.94 22.98
N SER A 267 0.23 2.00 23.54
CA SER A 267 -0.55 3.03 24.24
C SER A 267 -1.50 3.80 23.32
N ILE A 268 -1.03 4.20 22.12
CA ILE A 268 -1.89 4.92 21.16
C ILE A 268 -2.96 4.01 20.58
N ALA A 269 -2.63 2.73 20.34
CA ALA A 269 -3.58 1.73 19.88
C ALA A 269 -4.76 1.59 20.85
N MET A 270 -4.44 1.39 22.13
CA MET A 270 -5.44 1.26 23.20
C MET A 270 -6.27 2.54 23.40
N LEU A 271 -5.63 3.71 23.51
CA LEU A 271 -6.31 4.94 23.89
C LEU A 271 -7.17 5.55 22.76
N VAL A 272 -6.81 5.30 21.50
CA VAL A 272 -7.49 5.84 20.32
C VAL A 272 -8.23 4.74 19.54
N GLN A 273 -8.27 3.50 20.06
CA GLN A 273 -8.87 2.33 19.39
C GLN A 273 -8.33 2.11 17.97
N LYS A 274 -7.01 2.24 17.79
CA LYS A 274 -6.30 1.98 16.53
C LYS A 274 -5.54 0.67 16.63
N LYS A 275 -5.26 0.00 15.51
CA LYS A 275 -4.50 -1.26 15.52
C LYS A 275 -3.03 -1.02 15.88
N SER A 276 -2.49 -1.78 16.83
CA SER A 276 -1.04 -1.76 17.12
C SER A 276 -0.26 -2.36 15.95
N THR A 277 0.79 -1.66 15.52
CA THR A 277 1.66 -2.09 14.41
C THR A 277 2.87 -2.90 14.85
N ILE A 278 3.22 -2.89 16.15
CA ILE A 278 4.23 -3.78 16.73
C ILE A 278 3.52 -4.93 17.44
N LEU A 279 3.85 -6.16 17.05
CA LEU A 279 3.39 -7.36 17.74
C LEU A 279 4.18 -7.57 19.04
N ARG A 280 3.54 -8.17 20.05
CA ARG A 280 4.24 -8.69 21.22
C ARG A 280 5.25 -9.78 20.80
N LEU A 281 6.51 -9.57 21.11
CA LEU A 281 7.62 -10.49 20.78
C LEU A 281 8.30 -10.99 22.06
N PRO A 282 8.74 -12.27 22.12
CA PRO A 282 9.48 -12.79 23.27
C PRO A 282 10.73 -11.96 23.62
N TYR A 283 11.33 -11.31 22.62
CA TYR A 283 12.49 -10.46 22.80
C TYR A 283 12.21 -9.24 23.70
N GLN A 284 10.99 -8.69 23.72
CA GLN A 284 10.63 -7.58 24.59
C GLN A 284 10.70 -7.99 26.07
N GLU A 285 10.24 -9.20 26.40
CA GLU A 285 10.36 -9.75 27.76
C GLU A 285 11.82 -9.98 28.17
N GLU A 286 12.65 -10.44 27.23
CA GLU A 286 14.10 -10.55 27.44
C GLU A 286 14.75 -9.18 27.70
N CYS A 287 14.35 -8.14 26.96
CA CYS A 287 14.79 -6.77 27.19
C CYS A 287 14.39 -6.27 28.59
N CYS A 288 13.13 -6.48 29.01
CA CYS A 288 12.67 -6.11 30.35
C CYS A 288 13.50 -6.79 31.44
N LYS A 289 13.76 -8.09 31.29
CA LYS A 289 14.56 -8.85 32.25
C LYS A 289 16.00 -8.34 32.31
N ALA A 290 16.64 -8.14 31.16
CA ALA A 290 18.01 -7.65 31.09
C ALA A 290 18.17 -6.26 31.70
N LEU A 291 17.23 -5.33 31.45
CA LEU A 291 17.22 -4.00 32.04
C LEU A 291 17.00 -4.04 33.56
N SER A 292 16.10 -4.90 34.04
CA SER A 292 15.87 -5.06 35.48
C SER A 292 17.09 -5.66 36.20
N GLU A 293 17.85 -6.54 35.56
CA GLU A 293 19.07 -7.13 36.12
C GLU A 293 20.25 -6.15 36.08
N ALA A 294 20.38 -5.37 35.00
CA ALA A 294 21.43 -4.35 34.86
C ALA A 294 21.21 -3.16 35.80
N ASN A 295 19.96 -2.70 35.91
CA ASN A 295 19.50 -1.61 36.78
C ASN A 295 20.46 -0.40 36.78
N GLU A 296 20.83 0.06 35.57
CA GLU A 296 21.81 1.14 35.39
C GLU A 296 21.27 2.48 35.89
N TYR A 297 19.97 2.70 35.70
CA TYR A 297 19.26 3.90 36.15
C TYR A 297 18.09 3.54 37.06
N PRO A 298 17.74 4.40 38.04
CA PRO A 298 16.64 4.13 38.97
C PRO A 298 15.29 3.81 38.31
N HIS A 299 15.06 4.30 37.09
CA HIS A 299 13.82 4.12 36.34
C HIS A 299 13.75 2.77 35.60
N ASP A 300 14.87 2.06 35.42
CA ASP A 300 14.90 0.78 34.72
C ASP A 300 14.03 -0.27 35.41
N LYS A 301 13.95 -0.21 36.75
CA LYS A 301 13.09 -1.10 37.55
C LYS A 301 11.60 -0.94 37.24
N TYR A 302 11.16 0.23 36.77
CA TYR A 302 9.75 0.51 36.50
C TYR A 302 9.35 0.17 35.06
N ILE A 303 10.31 0.18 34.12
CA ILE A 303 10.06 -0.14 32.71
C ILE A 303 9.41 -1.53 32.58
N SER A 304 9.92 -2.54 33.29
CA SER A 304 9.36 -3.89 33.23
C SER A 304 7.88 -3.94 33.63
N TYR A 305 7.49 -3.17 34.65
CA TYR A 305 6.11 -3.12 35.14
C TYR A 305 5.20 -2.37 34.17
N VAL A 306 5.66 -1.26 33.59
CA VAL A 306 4.92 -0.51 32.57
C VAL A 306 4.65 -1.37 31.34
N ILE A 307 5.65 -2.15 30.88
CA ILE A 307 5.50 -3.04 29.72
C ILE A 307 4.59 -4.24 30.04
N GLN A 308 4.65 -4.80 31.25
CA GLN A 308 3.71 -5.84 31.68
C GLN A 308 2.27 -5.36 31.68
N LEU A 309 2.01 -4.11 32.10
CA LEU A 309 0.68 -3.50 31.99
C LEU A 309 0.23 -3.36 30.54
N GLN A 310 1.13 -3.01 29.61
CA GLN A 310 0.81 -2.98 28.17
C GLN A 310 0.44 -4.35 27.62
N PHE A 311 1.10 -5.43 28.09
CA PHE A 311 0.69 -6.79 27.71
C PHE A 311 -0.71 -7.16 28.21
N ILE A 312 -1.12 -6.66 29.38
CA ILE A 312 -2.49 -6.84 29.86
C ILE A 312 -3.45 -6.00 29.02
N ALA A 313 -3.12 -4.72 28.76
CA ALA A 313 -3.90 -3.83 27.92
C ALA A 313 -4.16 -4.38 26.51
N GLU A 314 -3.17 -4.99 25.86
CA GLU A 314 -3.37 -5.63 24.55
C GLU A 314 -4.31 -6.84 24.61
N LYS A 315 -4.34 -7.60 25.72
CA LYS A 315 -5.33 -8.67 25.87
C LYS A 315 -6.74 -8.11 25.97
N VAL A 316 -6.90 -6.98 26.66
CA VAL A 316 -8.17 -6.24 26.75
C VAL A 316 -8.62 -5.77 25.37
N ASP A 317 -7.72 -5.15 24.60
CA ASP A 317 -8.00 -4.67 23.24
C ASP A 317 -8.38 -5.81 22.29
N ASN A 318 -7.63 -6.93 22.33
CA ASN A 318 -7.94 -8.12 21.53
C ASN A 318 -9.30 -8.74 21.88
N LEU A 319 -9.70 -8.73 23.16
CA LEU A 319 -11.03 -9.18 23.58
C LEU A 319 -12.11 -8.29 22.98
N SER A 320 -11.96 -6.97 23.11
CA SER A 320 -12.90 -5.99 22.58
C SER A 320 -13.05 -6.12 21.05
N ALA A 321 -11.94 -6.29 20.33
CA ALA A 321 -11.94 -6.39 18.87
C ALA A 321 -12.50 -7.72 18.32
N LYS A 322 -12.32 -8.84 19.04
CA LYS A 322 -12.72 -10.18 18.54
C LYS A 322 -14.08 -10.66 19.04
N HIS A 323 -14.48 -10.25 20.23
CA HIS A 323 -15.63 -10.81 20.94
C HIS A 323 -16.63 -9.74 21.40
N GLY A 324 -16.56 -8.54 20.83
CA GLY A 324 -17.44 -7.41 21.16
C GLY A 324 -18.94 -7.77 21.20
N LEU A 325 -19.40 -8.59 20.24
CA LEU A 325 -20.78 -9.07 20.13
C LEU A 325 -21.10 -10.23 21.10
N ASP A 326 -20.13 -11.08 21.44
CA ASP A 326 -20.32 -12.23 22.35
C ASP A 326 -20.43 -11.81 23.84
N LEU A 327 -20.09 -10.56 24.15
CA LEU A 327 -20.17 -9.97 25.49
C LEU A 327 -21.60 -9.66 25.96
N GLU A 328 -22.57 -9.69 25.05
CA GLU A 328 -23.99 -9.48 25.37
C GLU A 328 -24.65 -10.72 25.99
N THR A 329 -24.05 -11.92 25.85
CA THR A 329 -24.63 -13.18 26.34
C THR A 329 -24.07 -13.56 27.72
N PRO A 330 -24.90 -13.64 28.79
CA PRO A 330 -24.46 -14.06 30.12
C PRO A 330 -23.92 -15.49 30.13
N GLY A 331 -22.80 -15.75 30.83
CA GLY A 331 -22.18 -17.08 30.92
C GLY A 331 -21.33 -17.49 29.71
N SER A 332 -21.02 -16.56 28.80
CA SER A 332 -20.17 -16.82 27.63
C SER A 332 -18.70 -17.01 28.02
N GLY A 333 -17.90 -17.61 27.13
CA GLY A 333 -16.45 -17.71 27.31
C GLY A 333 -15.75 -16.36 27.49
N SER A 334 -16.38 -15.27 27.03
CA SER A 334 -15.90 -13.90 27.17
C SER A 334 -15.98 -13.37 28.61
N GLU A 335 -17.01 -13.76 29.39
CA GLU A 335 -17.13 -13.40 30.81
C GLU A 335 -16.02 -14.06 31.67
N LEU A 336 -15.71 -15.33 31.37
CA LEU A 336 -14.57 -16.03 31.97
C LEU A 336 -13.23 -15.37 31.59
N TYR A 337 -13.11 -14.85 30.37
CA TYR A 337 -11.91 -14.14 29.93
C TYR A 337 -11.76 -12.77 30.61
N ILE A 338 -12.86 -12.01 30.79
CA ILE A 338 -12.86 -10.76 31.59
C ILE A 338 -12.44 -11.04 33.03
N THR A 339 -13.01 -12.07 33.67
CA THR A 339 -12.65 -12.47 35.04
C THR A 339 -11.16 -12.85 35.13
N SER A 340 -10.64 -13.53 34.11
CA SER A 340 -9.21 -13.83 34.01
C SER A 340 -8.35 -12.56 33.88
N LEU A 341 -8.79 -11.55 33.12
CA LEU A 341 -8.05 -10.28 32.98
C LEU A 341 -8.10 -9.42 34.25
N MET A 342 -9.24 -9.41 34.95
CA MET A 342 -9.36 -8.80 36.28
C MET A 342 -8.38 -9.47 37.26
N SER A 343 -8.33 -10.80 37.24
CA SER A 343 -7.38 -11.57 38.05
C SER A 343 -5.92 -11.27 37.67
N ASP A 344 -5.60 -11.17 36.38
CA ASP A 344 -4.25 -10.80 35.91
C ASP A 344 -3.83 -9.41 36.45
N LEU A 345 -4.75 -8.42 36.42
CA LEU A 345 -4.48 -7.07 36.93
C LEU A 345 -4.32 -7.04 38.46
N GLU A 346 -5.14 -7.80 39.20
CA GLU A 346 -4.98 -7.95 40.65
C GLU A 346 -3.68 -8.67 41.03
N VAL A 347 -3.34 -9.74 40.30
CA VAL A 347 -2.11 -10.50 40.52
C VAL A 347 -0.91 -9.59 40.27
N PHE A 348 -0.94 -8.79 39.20
CA PHE A 348 0.08 -7.78 38.95
C PHE A 348 0.23 -6.82 40.14
N TYR A 349 -0.88 -6.26 40.65
CA TYR A 349 -0.85 -5.35 41.80
C TYR A 349 -0.23 -6.01 43.05
N ARG A 350 -0.63 -7.26 43.36
CA ARG A 350 -0.11 -8.00 44.54
C ARG A 350 1.37 -8.38 44.42
N GLN A 351 1.89 -8.47 43.20
CA GLN A 351 3.30 -8.80 42.94
C GLN A 351 4.22 -7.58 43.02
N LEU A 352 3.68 -6.37 43.11
CA LEU A 352 4.49 -5.18 43.24
C LEU A 352 5.18 -5.12 44.61
N PRO A 353 6.48 -4.80 44.65
CA PRO A 353 7.23 -4.73 45.90
C PRO A 353 6.99 -3.42 46.68
N PHE A 354 6.11 -2.55 46.21
CA PHE A 354 5.77 -1.24 46.76
C PHE A 354 4.30 -0.92 46.48
N ASP A 355 3.71 -0.02 47.27
CA ASP A 355 2.36 0.47 47.03
C ASP A 355 2.38 1.54 45.94
N ILE A 356 1.56 1.38 44.90
CA ILE A 356 1.42 2.34 43.80
C ILE A 356 0.85 3.69 44.31
N ASN A 357 0.08 3.67 45.40
CA ASN A 357 -0.62 4.83 45.93
C ASN A 357 0.21 5.65 46.94
N GLU A 358 1.33 5.13 47.44
CA GLU A 358 2.28 5.88 48.29
C GLU A 358 3.23 6.69 47.39
N SER A 359 2.74 7.83 46.94
CA SER A 359 3.28 8.68 45.89
C SER A 359 4.70 9.22 46.13
N SER A 360 5.70 8.62 45.48
CA SER A 360 6.89 9.33 45.03
C SER A 360 6.74 9.78 43.57
N VAL A 361 7.29 10.95 43.19
CA VAL A 361 7.21 11.50 41.82
C VAL A 361 7.69 10.48 40.76
N ASN A 362 8.58 9.56 41.15
CA ASN A 362 9.16 8.54 40.28
C ASN A 362 8.19 7.40 39.92
N GLU A 363 7.03 7.29 40.56
CA GLU A 363 6.05 6.20 40.37
C GLU A 363 4.79 6.62 39.61
N VAL A 364 4.67 7.91 39.28
CA VAL A 364 3.47 8.49 38.65
C VAL A 364 3.17 7.85 37.29
N LEU A 365 4.20 7.57 36.48
CA LEU A 365 4.05 6.87 35.19
C LEU A 365 3.39 5.49 35.38
N LEU A 366 3.86 4.72 36.35
CA LEU A 366 3.34 3.39 36.62
C LEU A 366 1.92 3.44 37.19
N ALA A 367 1.66 4.39 38.09
CA ALA A 367 0.33 4.58 38.70
C ALA A 367 -0.74 4.96 37.67
N ILE A 368 -0.47 5.97 36.84
CA ILE A 368 -1.40 6.38 35.78
C ILE A 368 -1.60 5.23 34.79
N GLN A 369 -0.53 4.51 34.41
CA GLN A 369 -0.64 3.38 33.49
C GLN A 369 -1.49 2.23 34.07
N TYR A 370 -1.33 1.93 35.37
CA TYR A 370 -2.11 0.89 36.06
C TYR A 370 -3.60 1.24 36.02
N HIS A 371 -3.97 2.44 36.47
CA HIS A 371 -5.35 2.88 36.45
C HIS A 371 -5.92 3.03 35.05
N ALA A 372 -5.12 3.45 34.06
CA ALA A 372 -5.56 3.52 32.66
C ALA A 372 -5.82 2.14 32.05
N THR A 373 -5.02 1.14 32.40
CA THR A 373 -5.23 -0.26 31.98
C THR A 373 -6.52 -0.82 32.60
N GLY A 374 -6.73 -0.57 33.90
CA GLY A 374 -7.99 -0.89 34.58
C GLY A 374 -9.18 -0.18 33.95
N LEU A 375 -9.05 1.11 33.64
CA LEU A 375 -10.10 1.89 32.99
C LEU A 375 -10.50 1.29 31.63
N CYS A 376 -9.53 0.86 30.82
CA CYS A 376 -9.78 0.20 29.53
C CYS A 376 -10.49 -1.16 29.69
N LEU A 377 -10.18 -1.92 30.74
CA LEU A 377 -10.84 -3.19 31.05
C LEU A 377 -12.27 -2.95 31.55
N TYR A 378 -12.45 -2.04 32.50
CA TYR A 378 -13.72 -1.83 33.18
C TYR A 378 -14.75 -1.08 32.32
N GLN A 379 -14.32 -0.21 31.40
CA GLN A 379 -15.25 0.46 30.48
C GLN A 379 -15.98 -0.50 29.53
N ILE A 380 -15.50 -1.74 29.36
CA ILE A 380 -16.21 -2.75 28.57
C ILE A 380 -17.64 -2.91 29.10
N ALA A 381 -17.83 -2.83 30.42
CA ALA A 381 -19.15 -2.89 31.04
C ALA A 381 -20.07 -1.70 30.69
N LEU A 382 -19.52 -0.51 30.42
CA LEU A 382 -20.28 0.70 30.08
C LEU A 382 -20.80 0.69 28.63
N ASN A 383 -20.28 -0.18 27.78
CA ASN A 383 -20.63 -0.25 26.35
C ASN A 383 -21.50 -1.46 26.00
N ILE A 384 -21.81 -2.36 26.95
CA ILE A 384 -22.71 -3.50 26.72
C ILE A 384 -24.15 -3.03 26.95
N THR A 385 -24.93 -2.94 25.87
CA THR A 385 -26.34 -2.53 25.89
C THR A 385 -27.18 -3.54 26.65
N SER A 386 -27.98 -3.08 27.61
CA SER A 386 -28.97 -3.93 28.28
C SER A 386 -30.05 -4.33 27.27
N GLN A 387 -30.01 -5.54 26.72
CA GLN A 387 -31.24 -6.14 26.18
C GLN A 387 -32.21 -6.35 27.35
N GLU A 388 -33.47 -5.97 27.16
CA GLU A 388 -34.57 -6.19 28.09
C GLU A 388 -34.71 -7.69 28.43
N SER A 389 -33.99 -8.16 29.45
CA SER A 389 -34.25 -9.47 30.03
C SER A 389 -35.32 -9.33 31.11
N GLN A 390 -36.55 -9.69 30.74
CA GLN A 390 -37.67 -9.93 31.65
C GLN A 390 -37.32 -11.02 32.68
N SER A 391 -36.77 -10.63 33.84
CA SER A 391 -36.72 -11.47 35.05
C SER A 391 -36.27 -10.62 36.25
N PRO A 392 -37.10 -10.43 37.31
CA PRO A 392 -36.71 -9.68 38.51
C PRO A 392 -35.71 -10.40 39.43
N PHE A 393 -35.13 -11.54 39.03
CA PHE A 393 -34.40 -12.43 39.94
C PHE A 393 -32.92 -12.69 39.63
N ASP A 394 -32.35 -12.11 38.58
CA ASP A 394 -30.89 -12.11 38.38
C ASP A 394 -30.37 -10.67 38.32
N SER A 395 -29.84 -10.17 39.44
CA SER A 395 -29.17 -8.88 39.47
C SER A 395 -27.87 -8.98 38.67
N ASN A 396 -27.67 -8.10 37.69
CA ASN A 396 -26.42 -7.87 36.94
C ASN A 396 -25.29 -7.29 37.84
N SER A 397 -25.03 -7.92 38.98
CA SER A 397 -24.14 -7.47 40.07
C SER A 397 -22.72 -7.14 39.60
N TRP A 398 -22.20 -7.87 38.62
CA TRP A 398 -20.82 -7.70 38.15
C TRP A 398 -20.65 -6.50 37.21
N ARG A 399 -21.69 -6.11 36.45
CA ARG A 399 -21.64 -4.95 35.53
C ARG A 399 -21.64 -3.63 36.28
N ASP A 400 -22.45 -3.54 37.33
CA ASP A 400 -22.48 -2.39 38.24
C ASP A 400 -21.14 -2.25 38.99
N GLU A 401 -20.58 -3.37 39.45
CA GLU A 401 -19.27 -3.42 40.10
C GLU A 401 -18.12 -2.98 39.16
N MET A 402 -18.12 -3.44 37.90
CA MET A 402 -17.16 -3.00 36.89
C MET A 402 -17.31 -1.52 36.53
N SER A 403 -18.54 -1.04 36.31
CA SER A 403 -18.80 0.37 36.00
C SER A 403 -18.36 1.30 37.14
N PHE A 404 -18.62 0.90 38.39
CA PHE A 404 -18.12 1.61 39.56
C PHE A 404 -16.58 1.56 39.66
N SER A 405 -15.97 0.42 39.34
CA SER A 405 -14.50 0.26 39.30
C SER A 405 -13.84 1.12 38.22
N ALA A 406 -14.50 1.32 37.07
CA ALA A 406 -14.09 2.25 36.03
C ALA A 406 -14.08 3.70 36.55
N PHE A 407 -15.15 4.12 37.24
CA PHE A 407 -15.24 5.44 37.85
C PHE A 407 -14.17 5.67 38.93
N ILE A 408 -13.90 4.67 39.78
CA ILE A 408 -12.81 4.74 40.76
C ILE A 408 -11.48 4.92 40.04
N SER A 409 -11.19 4.12 39.02
CA SER A 409 -9.93 4.20 38.26
C SER A 409 -9.76 5.56 37.59
N ALA A 410 -10.83 6.10 37.00
CA ALA A 410 -10.84 7.44 36.41
C ALA A 410 -10.55 8.54 37.45
N ASN A 411 -11.23 8.51 38.60
CA ASN A 411 -10.97 9.45 39.68
C ASN A 411 -9.57 9.31 40.27
N SER A 412 -9.02 8.11 40.35
CA SER A 412 -7.64 7.90 40.80
C SER A 412 -6.64 8.61 39.88
N ILE A 413 -6.81 8.51 38.55
CA ILE A 413 -5.94 9.22 37.58
C ILE A 413 -6.04 10.75 37.78
N ILE A 414 -7.27 11.27 37.88
CA ILE A 414 -7.49 12.72 38.03
C ILE A 414 -6.94 13.23 39.37
N ASN A 415 -7.17 12.48 40.46
CA ASN A 415 -6.67 12.84 41.79
C ASN A 415 -5.15 12.74 41.89
N LEU A 416 -4.54 11.73 41.27
CA LEU A 416 -3.08 11.63 41.16
C LEU A 416 -2.53 12.89 40.51
N TYR A 417 -3.12 13.35 39.40
CA TYR A 417 -2.72 14.62 38.77
C TYR A 417 -2.94 15.82 39.69
N ILE A 418 -4.10 15.95 40.33
CA ILE A 418 -4.43 17.08 41.21
C ILE A 418 -3.48 17.16 42.42
N GLN A 419 -3.01 16.02 42.94
CA GLN A 419 -2.15 15.96 44.14
C GLN A 419 -0.66 16.15 43.85
N LEU A 420 -0.23 16.18 42.58
CA LEU A 420 1.19 16.39 42.25
C LEU A 420 1.73 17.72 42.79
N PRO A 421 3.01 17.82 43.15
CA PRO A 421 3.64 19.12 43.36
C PRO A 421 3.50 20.00 42.11
N SER A 422 3.48 21.33 42.29
CA SER A 422 3.41 22.27 41.18
C SER A 422 4.66 22.19 40.29
N ASN A 423 4.47 22.23 38.97
CA ASN A 423 5.51 22.19 37.93
C ASN A 423 6.17 20.82 37.69
N GLU A 424 5.61 19.74 38.23
CA GLU A 424 6.03 18.36 37.92
C GLU A 424 5.30 17.83 36.69
N GLU A 425 4.05 18.24 36.49
CA GLU A 425 3.19 17.91 35.36
C GLU A 425 3.75 18.34 34.00
N VAL A 426 4.72 19.24 34.00
CA VAL A 426 5.38 19.70 32.78
C VAL A 426 6.30 18.64 32.17
N GLY A 427 6.76 17.69 32.99
CA GLY A 427 7.50 16.52 32.52
C GLY A 427 6.62 15.49 31.82
N PHE A 428 5.29 15.60 31.93
CA PHE A 428 4.37 14.57 31.44
C PHE A 428 4.49 14.39 29.93
N ASN A 429 4.60 13.13 29.53
CA ASN A 429 4.53 12.76 28.13
C ASN A 429 3.08 12.90 27.59
N ASN A 430 2.92 12.84 26.28
CA ASN A 430 1.63 12.91 25.59
C ASN A 430 0.66 11.80 26.03
N THR A 431 1.17 10.60 26.31
CA THR A 431 0.35 9.46 26.75
C THR A 431 -0.35 9.76 28.08
N HIS A 432 0.32 10.39 29.04
CA HIS A 432 -0.31 10.80 30.30
C HIS A 432 -1.46 11.78 30.08
N TRP A 433 -1.27 12.79 29.22
CA TRP A 433 -2.31 13.76 28.91
C TRP A 433 -3.52 13.11 28.23
N VAL A 434 -3.29 12.17 27.32
CA VAL A 434 -4.36 11.39 26.69
C VAL A 434 -5.07 10.49 27.71
N GLN A 435 -4.35 9.87 28.65
CA GLN A 435 -4.92 9.06 29.73
C GLN A 435 -5.77 9.90 30.70
N ILE A 436 -5.35 11.13 31.02
CA ILE A 436 -6.14 12.07 31.84
C ILE A 436 -7.41 12.51 31.11
N ALA A 437 -7.31 12.84 29.81
CA ALA A 437 -8.47 13.18 28.99
C ALA A 437 -9.47 12.02 28.90
N PHE A 438 -8.94 10.80 28.76
CA PHE A 438 -9.74 9.58 28.73
C PHE A 438 -10.43 9.30 30.08
N ALA A 439 -9.72 9.47 31.20
CA ALA A 439 -10.28 9.38 32.54
C ALA A 439 -11.41 10.40 32.78
N LEU A 440 -11.21 11.65 32.35
CA LEU A 440 -12.20 12.72 32.43
C LEU A 440 -13.50 12.33 31.69
N LEU A 441 -13.37 11.76 30.49
CA LEU A 441 -14.52 11.33 29.69
C LEU A 441 -15.31 10.19 30.35
N VAL A 442 -14.62 9.16 30.86
CA VAL A 442 -15.28 8.03 31.54
C VAL A 442 -15.95 8.48 32.84
N ALA A 443 -15.28 9.33 33.62
CA ALA A 443 -15.86 9.89 34.84
C ALA A 443 -17.13 10.70 34.53
N TYR A 444 -17.08 11.56 33.51
CA TYR A 444 -18.25 12.30 33.04
C TYR A 444 -19.40 11.38 32.61
N ARG A 445 -19.15 10.37 31.75
CA ARG A 445 -20.17 9.42 31.28
C ARG A 445 -20.83 8.68 32.45
N TYR A 446 -20.03 8.24 33.43
CA TYR A 446 -20.55 7.56 34.61
C TYR A 446 -21.38 8.50 35.49
N THR A 447 -20.92 9.72 35.74
CA THR A 447 -21.66 10.72 36.53
C THR A 447 -23.00 11.05 35.89
N VAL A 448 -23.06 11.13 34.56
CA VAL A 448 -24.32 11.31 33.81
C VAL A 448 -25.22 10.07 33.92
N ALA A 449 -24.67 8.86 33.73
CA ALA A 449 -25.46 7.63 33.75
C ALA A 449 -26.00 7.25 35.14
N ALA A 450 -25.26 7.52 36.21
CA ALA A 450 -25.67 7.20 37.58
C ALA A 450 -26.49 8.32 38.24
N PHE A 451 -26.34 9.56 37.76
CA PHE A 451 -26.94 10.81 38.25
C PHE A 451 -27.26 10.83 39.76
N LYS A 452 -26.21 10.82 40.60
CA LYS A 452 -26.34 10.95 42.06
C LYS A 452 -25.88 12.34 42.49
N PRO A 453 -26.72 13.17 43.15
CA PRO A 453 -26.39 14.56 43.50
C PRO A 453 -25.05 14.70 44.24
N ASP A 454 -24.80 13.84 45.22
CA ASP A 454 -23.54 13.83 45.99
C ASP A 454 -22.31 13.53 45.13
N GLN A 455 -22.43 12.62 44.16
CA GLN A 455 -21.34 12.24 43.26
C GLN A 455 -21.10 13.32 42.19
N THR A 456 -22.17 13.93 41.68
CA THR A 456 -22.09 15.06 40.75
C THR A 456 -21.43 16.27 41.40
N ALA A 457 -21.78 16.60 42.64
CA ALA A 457 -21.14 17.68 43.40
C ALA A 457 -19.65 17.42 43.66
N ALA A 458 -19.29 16.19 44.05
CA ALA A 458 -17.88 15.81 44.24
C ALA A 458 -17.07 15.87 42.93
N PHE A 459 -17.68 15.47 41.80
CA PHE A 459 -17.03 15.55 40.50
C PHE A 459 -16.89 17.00 40.02
N LEU A 460 -17.88 17.86 40.25
CA LEU A 460 -17.79 19.31 39.97
C LEU A 460 -16.63 19.98 40.74
N ASP A 461 -16.45 19.67 42.02
CA ASP A 461 -15.29 20.14 42.80
C ASP A 461 -13.96 19.65 42.21
N THR A 462 -13.93 18.39 41.77
CA THR A 462 -12.77 17.79 41.09
C THR A 462 -12.46 18.50 39.77
N LEU A 463 -13.48 18.79 38.95
CA LEU A 463 -13.34 19.53 37.69
C LEU A 463 -12.81 20.95 37.91
N SER A 464 -13.29 21.64 38.95
CA SER A 464 -12.84 22.99 39.26
C SER A 464 -11.35 23.02 39.66
N LYS A 465 -10.92 22.05 40.48
CA LYS A 465 -9.51 21.84 40.84
C LYS A 465 -8.66 21.50 39.62
N LEU A 466 -9.14 20.60 38.77
CA LEU A 466 -8.46 20.19 37.54
C LEU A 466 -8.29 21.37 36.56
N ARG A 467 -9.36 22.16 36.35
CA ARG A 467 -9.35 23.37 35.53
C ARG A 467 -8.35 24.40 36.01
N SER A 468 -8.28 24.62 37.32
CA SER A 468 -7.31 25.54 37.93
C SER A 468 -5.87 25.10 37.65
N ARG A 469 -5.56 23.80 37.82
CA ARG A 469 -4.22 23.26 37.54
C ARG A 469 -3.82 23.36 36.07
N ILE A 470 -4.71 22.96 35.15
CA ILE A 470 -4.43 23.02 33.70
C ILE A 470 -4.35 24.47 33.22
N GLY A 471 -5.20 25.36 33.76
CA GLY A 471 -5.15 26.78 33.48
C GLY A 471 -3.79 27.40 33.83
N ALA A 472 -3.11 26.90 34.87
CA ALA A 472 -1.76 27.35 35.25
C ALA A 472 -0.66 26.94 34.25
N LEU A 473 -0.92 25.95 33.37
CA LEU A 473 -0.01 25.54 32.30
C LEU A 473 -0.22 26.32 31.01
N SER A 474 -1.40 26.91 30.82
CA SER A 474 -1.69 27.70 29.63
C SER A 474 -0.99 29.05 29.69
N THR A 475 -0.40 29.45 28.58
CA THR A 475 0.29 30.74 28.45
C THR A 475 -0.57 31.73 27.68
N SER A 476 -0.33 33.02 27.89
CA SER A 476 -0.96 34.08 27.08
C SER A 476 -0.33 34.21 25.68
N ASP A 477 0.77 33.52 25.44
CA ASP A 477 1.52 33.64 24.19
C ASP A 477 0.81 32.91 23.05
N VAL A 478 0.92 33.48 21.86
CA VAL A 478 0.45 32.87 20.60
C VAL A 478 1.65 32.59 19.69
N ASP A 479 1.52 31.57 18.86
CA ASP A 479 2.54 31.31 17.85
C ASP A 479 2.46 32.31 16.68
N LYS A 480 3.36 32.16 15.70
CA LYS A 480 3.42 33.02 14.50
C LYS A 480 2.11 33.05 13.69
N ASN A 481 1.23 32.06 13.88
CA ASN A 481 -0.05 31.94 13.19
C ASN A 481 -1.24 32.32 14.09
N GLY A 482 -0.99 32.83 15.31
CA GLY A 482 -2.03 33.23 16.26
C GLY A 482 -2.59 32.09 17.13
N ALA A 483 -2.05 30.87 17.05
CA ALA A 483 -2.59 29.72 17.79
C ALA A 483 -2.06 29.66 19.23
N ARG A 484 -2.95 29.39 20.20
CA ARG A 484 -2.65 29.22 21.63
C ARG A 484 -2.04 27.86 21.95
N ASP A 485 -1.56 27.69 23.18
CA ASP A 485 -0.97 26.44 23.66
C ASP A 485 -2.01 25.31 23.81
N ALA A 486 -1.56 24.06 23.88
CA ALA A 486 -2.44 22.89 23.94
C ALA A 486 -3.31 22.81 25.21
N PHE A 487 -2.90 23.47 26.30
CA PHE A 487 -3.62 23.45 27.57
C PHE A 487 -4.76 24.47 27.61
N PHE A 488 -4.70 25.52 26.78
CA PHE A 488 -5.81 26.46 26.59
C PHE A 488 -7.09 25.73 26.18
N ASP A 489 -7.00 24.91 25.13
CA ASP A 489 -8.14 24.14 24.62
C ASP A 489 -8.61 23.10 25.63
N PHE A 490 -7.66 22.44 26.32
CA PHE A 490 -7.95 21.45 27.35
C PHE A 490 -8.72 22.07 28.54
N GLY A 491 -8.32 23.26 28.98
CA GLY A 491 -9.03 24.02 30.01
C GLY A 491 -10.43 24.45 29.58
N ASN A 492 -10.62 24.87 28.31
CA ASN A 492 -11.93 25.23 27.78
C ASN A 492 -12.91 24.05 27.77
N ARG A 493 -12.43 22.82 27.53
CA ARG A 493 -13.27 21.61 27.55
C ARG A 493 -13.74 21.27 28.95
N ILE A 494 -12.85 21.36 29.94
CA ILE A 494 -13.22 21.14 31.35
C ILE A 494 -14.27 22.18 31.77
N ALA A 495 -14.11 23.44 31.36
CA ALA A 495 -15.07 24.49 31.64
C ALA A 495 -16.46 24.20 31.06
N ARG A 496 -16.54 23.61 29.85
CA ARG A 496 -17.82 23.21 29.24
C ARG A 496 -18.50 22.09 30.03
N ILE A 497 -17.75 21.07 30.44
CA ILE A 497 -18.27 19.97 31.26
C ILE A 497 -18.76 20.49 32.62
N GLU A 498 -17.97 21.34 33.28
CA GLU A 498 -18.29 21.98 34.55
C GLU A 498 -19.59 22.80 34.47
N ASN A 499 -19.72 23.64 33.43
CA ASN A 499 -20.92 24.45 33.21
C ASN A 499 -22.16 23.58 32.95
N TRP A 500 -22.05 22.57 32.08
CA TRP A 500 -23.17 21.71 31.73
C TRP A 500 -23.70 20.94 32.95
N LEU A 501 -22.80 20.33 33.72
CA LEU A 501 -23.17 19.62 34.97
C LEU A 501 -23.74 20.60 36.01
N GLY A 502 -23.22 21.82 36.09
CA GLY A 502 -23.68 22.85 37.02
C GLY A 502 -25.08 23.40 36.70
N GLU A 503 -25.44 23.52 35.43
CA GLU A 503 -26.79 23.95 35.00
C GLU A 503 -27.84 22.88 35.28
N HIS A 504 -27.53 21.61 34.97
CA HIS A 504 -28.46 20.48 35.15
C HIS A 504 -28.62 20.07 36.61
N SER A 505 -27.60 20.26 37.46
CA SER A 505 -27.72 20.04 38.91
C SER A 505 -28.62 21.08 39.61
N ARG A 506 -28.89 22.24 39.00
CA ARG A 506 -29.71 23.31 39.60
C ARG A 506 -31.19 23.23 39.21
N GLN A 507 -31.54 22.50 38.16
CA GLN A 507 -32.93 22.40 37.70
C GLN A 507 -33.80 21.46 38.56
N GLU A 508 -33.22 20.47 39.25
CA GLU A 508 -33.99 19.53 40.08
C GLU A 508 -34.31 20.03 41.50
N ASP A 509 -33.57 21.01 42.04
CA ASP A 509 -33.93 21.64 43.33
C ASP A 509 -35.26 22.44 43.24
N ALA A 510 -35.83 22.61 42.04
CA ALA A 510 -37.03 23.40 41.78
C ALA A 510 -38.30 22.61 41.42
N SER A 511 -38.27 21.27 41.32
CA SER A 511 -39.48 20.52 40.94
C SER A 511 -39.59 19.14 41.60
N HIS A 512 -40.26 19.10 42.75
CA HIS A 512 -40.98 17.90 43.17
C HIS A 512 -42.32 17.81 42.44
N SER A 513 -42.46 16.86 41.52
CA SER A 513 -43.73 16.20 41.23
C SER A 513 -43.48 14.85 40.56
N ASP A 514 -44.09 13.81 41.13
CA ASP A 514 -44.16 12.44 40.62
C ASP A 514 -44.53 12.39 39.14
N GLU A 515 -43.55 12.12 38.26
CA GLU A 515 -43.76 11.41 36.99
C GLU A 515 -42.62 10.42 36.77
N SER A 516 -42.99 9.26 36.25
CA SER A 516 -42.28 7.98 36.27
C SER A 516 -40.89 7.99 35.61
N PHE A 517 -39.98 7.25 36.24
CA PHE A 517 -38.59 6.96 35.88
C PHE A 517 -38.41 6.10 34.61
N GLU A 518 -39.30 6.20 33.62
CA GLU A 518 -39.26 5.42 32.35
C GLU A 518 -38.81 6.24 31.14
N ASP A 519 -38.80 7.58 31.19
CA ASP A 519 -38.54 8.42 30.01
C ASP A 519 -37.06 8.78 29.76
N TYR A 520 -36.16 8.50 30.72
CA TYR A 520 -34.72 8.77 30.55
C TYR A 520 -33.92 7.62 29.92
N GLN A 521 -34.55 6.45 29.71
CA GLN A 521 -33.89 5.28 29.10
C GLN A 521 -34.05 5.21 27.57
N HIS A 522 -34.96 6.01 26.99
CA HIS A 522 -35.24 6.00 25.55
C HIS A 522 -34.41 6.98 24.71
N THR A 523 -33.55 7.81 25.31
CA THR A 523 -32.72 8.79 24.58
C THR A 523 -31.41 8.21 24.03
N LEU A 524 -31.15 6.91 24.22
CA LEU A 524 -29.90 6.25 23.80
C LEU A 524 -30.00 5.39 22.53
N CYS A 525 -31.19 5.25 21.95
CA CYS A 525 -31.39 4.58 20.66
C CYS A 525 -32.58 5.24 19.95
N LEU A 526 -32.38 5.85 18.78
CA LEU A 526 -33.40 5.97 17.71
C LEU A 526 -32.79 6.49 16.39
N GLU A 527 -33.20 5.85 15.29
CA GLU A 527 -32.81 6.07 13.89
C GLU A 527 -33.17 7.47 13.36
N PRO A 528 -32.41 8.06 12.41
CA PRO A 528 -32.87 9.22 11.66
C PRO A 528 -33.38 8.82 10.27
N THR A 529 -34.71 8.75 10.12
CA THR A 529 -35.38 9.00 8.84
C THR A 529 -36.07 10.36 8.90
N GLN A 530 -35.74 11.27 7.98
CA GLN A 530 -36.62 12.21 7.24
C GLN A 530 -36.00 13.60 6.98
N PHE A 531 -35.86 13.87 5.67
CA PHE A 531 -36.10 15.11 4.92
C PHE A 531 -35.13 16.32 4.95
N ASP A 532 -34.37 16.42 3.86
CA ASP A 532 -34.43 17.48 2.81
C ASP A 532 -34.56 18.96 3.21
N GLY A 533 -33.61 19.76 2.74
CA GLY A 533 -33.87 21.18 2.45
C GLY A 533 -32.66 22.12 2.43
N PHE A 534 -32.30 22.56 1.23
CA PHE A 534 -31.65 23.83 0.88
C PHE A 534 -30.13 24.01 0.98
N MET A 535 -29.49 23.86 -0.20
CA MET A 535 -28.37 24.69 -0.66
C MET A 535 -28.74 26.18 -0.69
N GLY A 536 -27.84 27.05 -0.24
CA GLY A 536 -27.83 28.45 -0.68
C GLY A 536 -27.03 29.43 0.17
N ALA A 537 -25.90 29.88 -0.41
CA ALA A 537 -25.36 31.25 -0.39
C ALA A 537 -24.23 31.68 0.59
N ALA A 538 -23.34 32.49 -0.02
CA ALA A 538 -22.39 33.49 0.51
C ALA A 538 -21.08 32.94 1.12
N GLU A 539 -19.87 33.12 0.57
CA GLU A 539 -19.21 34.30 -0.04
C GLU A 539 -19.10 35.55 0.86
N HIS A 540 -17.84 35.87 1.22
CA HIS A 540 -17.26 37.17 1.58
C HIS A 540 -17.33 37.76 3.03
N LEU A 541 -16.12 37.97 3.57
CA LEU A 541 -15.54 39.19 4.23
C LEU A 541 -15.80 39.52 5.73
N ASP A 542 -14.66 39.70 6.43
CA ASP A 542 -14.27 40.73 7.42
C ASP A 542 -15.06 41.01 8.74
N VAL A 543 -14.41 40.64 9.86
CA VAL A 543 -14.17 41.30 11.20
C VAL A 543 -14.76 42.74 11.42
N PRO A 544 -15.15 43.27 12.64
CA PRO A 544 -14.88 42.89 14.06
C PRO A 544 -16.04 43.00 15.13
N PHE A 545 -15.76 42.45 16.32
CA PHE A 545 -16.19 42.76 17.71
C PHE A 545 -17.26 43.85 18.02
N GLY A 546 -18.21 43.52 18.92
CA GLY A 546 -18.80 44.48 19.87
C GLY A 546 -20.18 44.15 20.49
N ASN A 547 -20.17 43.84 21.80
CA ASN A 547 -21.14 44.15 22.86
C ASN A 547 -22.62 43.66 22.88
N GLU A 548 -22.93 43.14 24.07
CA GLU A 548 -24.09 43.41 24.94
C GLU A 548 -25.29 42.44 24.97
N PHE A 549 -25.56 42.03 26.22
CA PHE A 549 -26.59 41.15 26.74
C PHE A 549 -28.00 41.78 26.74
N SER A 550 -29.01 40.90 26.89
CA SER A 550 -30.42 41.09 27.28
C SER A 550 -31.42 40.98 26.10
N SER A 551 -32.55 40.29 26.17
CA SER A 551 -33.31 39.70 27.28
C SER A 551 -34.39 38.74 26.74
N SER A 552 -34.82 37.83 27.63
CA SER A 552 -36.12 37.13 27.72
C SER A 552 -36.43 36.02 26.73
N ALA A 553 -36.44 34.82 27.32
CA ALA A 553 -36.96 33.55 26.87
C ALA A 553 -38.34 33.63 26.22
N ASP A 554 -38.47 32.88 25.12
CA ASP A 554 -39.53 31.90 24.92
C ASP A 554 -38.97 30.75 24.09
N ASP A 555 -39.29 29.53 24.51
CA ASP A 555 -39.12 28.22 23.90
C ASP A 555 -37.71 27.63 23.73
N LEU A 556 -37.28 26.96 24.81
CA LEU A 556 -36.21 25.96 24.86
C LEU A 556 -36.49 24.80 23.89
N GLN A 557 -35.90 24.86 22.70
CA GLN A 557 -35.41 23.66 21.99
C GLN A 557 -33.90 23.61 22.17
N ILE A 558 -33.43 22.90 23.20
CA ILE A 558 -32.03 22.48 23.28
C ILE A 558 -31.87 21.39 22.21
N SER A 559 -31.25 21.70 21.07
CA SER A 559 -30.90 20.69 20.08
C SER A 559 -29.88 19.72 20.68
N ASN A 560 -30.21 18.43 20.64
CA ASN A 560 -29.43 17.28 21.10
C ASN A 560 -28.07 17.07 20.38
N ASP A 561 -27.58 18.04 19.61
CA ASP A 561 -26.30 17.99 18.90
C ASP A 561 -25.08 18.30 19.78
N PHE A 562 -25.27 18.66 21.06
CA PHE A 562 -24.17 19.28 21.81
C PHE A 562 -23.23 18.31 22.57
N LEU A 563 -23.55 17.02 22.71
CA LEU A 563 -22.75 16.10 23.54
C LEU A 563 -22.56 14.65 23.04
N PHE A 564 -23.32 14.14 22.06
CA PHE A 564 -23.27 12.72 21.68
C PHE A 564 -22.81 12.39 20.25
N ALA A 565 -22.36 13.38 19.46
CA ALA A 565 -21.69 13.14 18.18
C ALA A 565 -20.22 13.55 18.23
N SER A 566 -19.39 12.83 19.00
CA SER A 566 -17.95 13.12 19.02
C SER A 566 -17.12 11.90 19.44
N SER A 567 -16.61 11.15 18.45
CA SER A 567 -15.54 10.18 18.66
C SER A 567 -14.32 10.86 19.31
N PHE A 568 -13.46 10.07 19.94
CA PHE A 568 -12.18 10.49 20.54
C PHE A 568 -11.32 11.39 19.62
N GLU A 569 -11.57 11.41 18.31
CA GLU A 569 -10.92 12.28 17.33
C GLU A 569 -11.35 13.76 17.42
N GLN A 570 -12.58 14.10 17.80
CA GLN A 570 -12.97 15.49 18.09
C GLN A 570 -12.35 16.01 19.40
N ILE A 571 -11.88 15.10 20.27
CA ILE A 571 -11.20 15.47 21.51
C ILE A 571 -9.78 16.06 21.22
N MET A 572 -9.29 16.08 19.97
CA MET A 572 -7.93 16.55 19.67
C MET A 572 -7.79 17.57 18.52
N GLY A 573 -8.83 18.31 18.11
CA GLY A 573 -8.67 19.24 16.97
C GLY A 573 -9.54 20.51 16.94
N GLU A 574 -8.89 21.67 17.11
CA GLU A 574 -9.15 22.88 16.28
C GLU A 574 -8.24 22.90 15.02
N TRP A 575 -7.78 21.74 14.55
CA TRP A 575 -6.85 21.63 13.42
C TRP A 575 -7.42 20.83 12.23
N VAL A 576 -8.75 20.68 12.14
CA VAL A 576 -9.44 19.95 11.06
C VAL A 576 -10.27 20.87 10.14
N SER A 577 -10.27 22.18 10.36
CA SER A 577 -11.01 23.13 9.49
C SER A 577 -10.39 23.35 8.09
N THR A 578 -9.49 22.47 7.65
CA THR A 578 -9.06 22.37 6.23
C THR A 578 -9.21 20.95 5.68
N PHE A 579 -9.88 20.04 6.41
CA PHE A 579 -10.17 18.67 5.98
C PHE A 579 -11.68 18.35 5.89
N PHE A 580 -12.56 19.31 6.23
CA PHE A 580 -14.01 19.19 6.06
C PHE A 580 -14.50 19.30 4.59
N PHE A 581 -13.59 19.28 3.62
CA PHE A 581 -13.93 19.04 2.20
C PHE A 581 -13.62 17.62 1.71
N LEU A 582 -13.21 16.67 2.56
CA LEU A 582 -12.84 15.32 2.09
C LEU A 582 -13.37 14.11 2.88
N PHE A 583 -14.29 14.26 3.83
CA PHE A 583 -15.03 13.12 4.39
C PHE A 583 -16.53 13.43 4.54
N SER A 584 -17.18 13.70 3.41
CA SER A 584 -18.43 13.01 3.07
C SER A 584 -18.08 11.87 2.12
N SER A 585 -17.36 10.86 2.60
CA SER A 585 -17.68 9.53 2.13
C SER A 585 -18.79 9.08 3.09
N ALA A 586 -20.01 9.11 2.58
CA ALA A 586 -21.02 8.16 3.02
C ALA A 586 -20.37 6.77 3.18
N LEU A 587 -20.97 5.88 3.98
CA LEU A 587 -20.75 4.45 3.85
C LEU A 587 -20.91 4.09 2.36
N SER A 588 -19.81 4.11 1.60
CA SER A 588 -19.85 3.93 0.16
C SER A 588 -19.71 2.43 -0.03
N PHE A 589 -20.86 1.78 -0.13
CA PHE A 589 -20.94 0.45 -0.68
C PHE A 589 -19.96 0.31 -1.85
N THR A 590 -19.14 -0.72 -1.75
CA THR A 590 -18.12 -1.04 -2.74
C THR A 590 -18.65 -2.20 -3.57
N PRO A 591 -19.17 -1.96 -4.79
CA PRO A 591 -19.58 -3.05 -5.65
C PRO A 591 -18.38 -3.93 -6.00
N CYS A 592 -18.63 -5.23 -6.10
CA CYS A 592 -17.66 -6.22 -6.57
C CYS A 592 -18.11 -6.69 -7.97
N PRO A 593 -17.76 -5.96 -9.05
CA PRO A 593 -18.15 -6.33 -10.39
C PRO A 593 -17.46 -7.62 -10.84
N LEU A 594 -18.12 -8.35 -11.75
CA LEU A 594 -17.46 -9.44 -12.47
C LEU A 594 -16.35 -8.88 -13.35
N LEU A 595 -15.24 -9.62 -13.47
CA LEU A 595 -14.15 -9.22 -14.35
C LEU A 595 -14.62 -9.19 -15.82
N GLY A 596 -14.44 -8.03 -16.47
CA GLY A 596 -14.89 -7.72 -17.82
C GLY A 596 -15.66 -6.41 -17.88
N PRO A 597 -16.36 -6.13 -18.98
CA PRO A 597 -17.03 -4.86 -19.19
C PRO A 597 -18.15 -4.66 -18.17
N ALA A 598 -18.09 -3.53 -17.47
CA ALA A 598 -19.07 -3.15 -16.45
C ALA A 598 -20.45 -2.83 -17.03
N PHE A 599 -20.47 -2.38 -18.28
CA PHE A 599 -21.66 -1.95 -19.02
C PHE A 599 -21.74 -2.72 -20.34
N PRO A 600 -22.94 -2.91 -20.91
CA PRO A 600 -23.08 -3.58 -22.20
C PRO A 600 -22.32 -2.87 -23.33
N PRO A 601 -22.06 -3.58 -24.44
CA PRO A 601 -21.48 -2.99 -25.64
C PRO A 601 -22.22 -1.70 -26.02
N PHE A 602 -21.45 -0.68 -26.39
CA PHE A 602 -21.95 0.62 -26.83
C PHE A 602 -21.57 0.80 -28.31
N SER A 603 -21.89 1.95 -28.88
CA SER A 603 -21.44 2.31 -30.22
C SER A 603 -20.53 3.54 -30.18
N LEU A 604 -19.30 3.39 -30.68
CA LEU A 604 -18.31 4.44 -30.66
C LEU A 604 -18.45 5.36 -31.88
N ASP A 605 -19.06 6.53 -31.65
CA ASP A 605 -19.10 7.64 -32.59
C ASP A 605 -18.03 8.68 -32.22
N ALA A 606 -17.01 8.84 -33.08
CA ALA A 606 -15.93 9.82 -32.88
C ALA A 606 -16.44 11.28 -32.92
N ASN A 607 -17.63 11.52 -33.47
CA ASN A 607 -18.31 12.82 -33.49
C ASN A 607 -19.25 13.03 -32.31
N ASP A 608 -19.46 12.02 -31.45
CA ASP A 608 -20.21 12.19 -30.21
C ASP A 608 -19.61 13.33 -29.37
N LYS A 609 -20.46 14.06 -28.65
CA LYS A 609 -20.03 15.23 -27.88
C LYS A 609 -18.97 14.89 -26.84
N THR A 610 -19.12 13.77 -26.11
CA THR A 610 -18.18 13.33 -25.07
C THR A 610 -16.85 12.93 -25.71
N VAL A 611 -16.90 12.05 -26.72
CA VAL A 611 -15.70 11.55 -27.41
C VAL A 611 -14.97 12.68 -28.16
N ALA A 612 -15.67 13.48 -28.97
CA ALA A 612 -15.07 14.57 -29.73
C ALA A 612 -14.44 15.66 -28.83
N THR A 613 -15.02 15.89 -27.64
CA THR A 613 -14.42 16.80 -26.65
C THR A 613 -13.11 16.23 -26.09
N ALA A 614 -13.09 14.93 -25.78
CA ALA A 614 -11.91 14.23 -25.32
C ALA A 614 -10.79 14.25 -26.38
N LEU A 615 -11.09 13.96 -27.65
CA LEU A 615 -10.10 14.01 -28.74
C LEU A 615 -9.49 15.40 -28.96
N LYS A 616 -10.29 16.47 -28.80
CA LYS A 616 -9.79 17.85 -28.83
C LYS A 616 -8.89 18.15 -27.63
N SER A 617 -9.26 17.68 -26.44
CA SER A 617 -8.46 17.81 -25.23
C SER A 617 -7.12 17.06 -25.38
N LEU A 618 -7.16 15.85 -25.94
CA LEU A 618 -5.98 15.03 -26.21
C LEU A 618 -5.00 15.74 -27.15
N THR A 619 -5.52 16.27 -28.25
CA THR A 619 -4.72 17.08 -29.21
C THR A 619 -4.05 18.25 -28.49
N LYS A 620 -4.80 19.00 -27.67
CA LYS A 620 -4.26 20.13 -26.91
C LYS A 620 -3.20 19.71 -25.88
N LYS A 621 -3.36 18.56 -25.22
CA LYS A 621 -2.38 18.02 -24.28
C LYS A 621 -1.07 17.67 -25.00
N PHE A 622 -1.14 17.03 -26.16
CA PHE A 622 0.05 16.74 -26.96
C PHE A 622 0.69 18.00 -27.56
N ASP A 623 -0.10 18.99 -28.01
CA ASP A 623 0.44 20.28 -28.44
C ASP A 623 1.19 21.00 -27.30
N THR A 624 0.68 20.87 -26.07
CA THR A 624 1.34 21.41 -24.88
C THR A 624 2.63 20.65 -24.58
N LEU A 625 2.56 19.31 -24.56
CA LEU A 625 3.72 18.43 -24.34
C LEU A 625 4.86 18.74 -25.31
N VAL A 626 4.54 18.90 -26.60
CA VAL A 626 5.50 19.26 -27.66
C VAL A 626 6.05 20.68 -27.47
N ALA A 627 5.28 21.61 -26.92
CA ALA A 627 5.72 22.99 -26.72
C ALA A 627 6.56 23.19 -25.46
N THR A 628 6.38 22.34 -24.43
CA THR A 628 7.00 22.51 -23.12
C THR A 628 7.99 21.41 -22.75
N ASP A 629 8.10 20.35 -23.55
CA ASP A 629 8.92 19.15 -23.31
C ASP A 629 8.66 18.46 -21.96
N THR A 630 7.55 18.79 -21.31
CA THR A 630 7.23 18.44 -19.92
C THR A 630 5.73 18.25 -19.75
N SER A 631 5.34 17.29 -18.92
CA SER A 631 3.94 17.05 -18.55
C SER A 631 3.79 16.58 -17.11
N ALA A 632 2.55 16.48 -16.64
CA ALA A 632 2.24 15.90 -15.33
C ALA A 632 2.65 14.41 -15.22
N HIS A 633 2.84 13.72 -16.35
CA HIS A 633 3.20 12.29 -16.42
C HIS A 633 4.69 12.06 -16.72
N GLY A 634 5.51 13.12 -16.73
CA GLY A 634 6.94 13.07 -16.99
C GLY A 634 7.39 13.97 -18.14
N ASP A 635 8.71 14.06 -18.26
CA ASP A 635 9.38 14.85 -19.29
C ASP A 635 9.59 14.03 -20.57
N VAL A 636 9.60 14.70 -21.72
CA VAL A 636 9.86 14.07 -23.02
C VAL A 636 11.03 14.77 -23.70
N SER A 637 11.78 14.04 -24.52
CA SER A 637 12.88 14.63 -25.27
C SER A 637 12.36 15.53 -26.40
N PRO A 638 12.86 16.78 -26.54
CA PRO A 638 12.53 17.65 -27.68
C PRO A 638 13.04 17.10 -29.02
N ASN A 639 13.93 16.10 -28.97
CA ASN A 639 14.52 15.49 -30.15
C ASN A 639 13.71 14.30 -30.69
N THR A 640 12.66 13.88 -29.98
CA THR A 640 11.87 12.71 -30.34
C THR A 640 10.85 13.04 -31.42
N THR A 641 10.96 12.40 -32.58
CA THR A 641 9.89 12.37 -33.60
C THR A 641 8.93 11.23 -33.26
N PHE A 642 7.62 11.47 -33.21
CA PHE A 642 6.65 10.44 -32.86
C PHE A 642 5.32 10.55 -33.62
N SER A 643 4.64 9.41 -33.75
CA SER A 643 3.33 9.26 -34.38
C SER A 643 2.42 8.41 -33.50
N ILE A 644 1.15 8.81 -33.37
CA ILE A 644 0.15 8.16 -32.51
C ILE A 644 -1.12 7.91 -33.32
N ALA A 645 -1.74 6.74 -33.14
CA ALA A 645 -3.10 6.47 -33.60
C ALA A 645 -3.97 5.89 -32.49
N LEU A 646 -5.26 6.24 -32.49
CA LEU A 646 -6.33 5.54 -31.76
C LEU A 646 -7.23 4.84 -32.77
N PHE A 647 -7.50 3.56 -32.53
CA PHE A 647 -8.27 2.71 -33.42
C PHE A 647 -9.31 1.91 -32.65
N SER A 648 -10.35 1.45 -33.34
CA SER A 648 -11.44 0.70 -32.73
C SER A 648 -11.98 -0.37 -33.68
N SER A 649 -12.44 -1.48 -33.11
CA SER A 649 -13.31 -2.46 -33.79
C SER A 649 -14.76 -2.40 -33.29
N ASP A 650 -15.06 -1.45 -32.41
CA ASP A 650 -16.40 -1.26 -31.86
C ASP A 650 -17.35 -0.76 -32.95
N THR A 651 -18.62 -1.17 -32.85
CA THR A 651 -19.64 -0.79 -33.82
C THR A 651 -19.84 0.72 -33.84
N GLY A 652 -19.74 1.37 -35.00
CA GLY A 652 -19.88 2.82 -35.08
C GLY A 652 -19.12 3.41 -36.27
N ASN A 653 -18.80 4.71 -36.23
CA ASN A 653 -17.95 5.31 -37.27
C ASN A 653 -16.45 5.26 -36.93
N ALA A 654 -16.10 4.83 -35.71
CA ALA A 654 -14.71 4.72 -35.29
C ALA A 654 -13.98 3.51 -35.90
N GLU A 655 -14.73 2.52 -36.39
CA GLU A 655 -14.22 1.35 -37.13
C GLU A 655 -14.14 1.56 -38.66
N ASP A 656 -14.77 2.61 -39.20
CA ASP A 656 -14.88 2.85 -40.65
C ASP A 656 -13.52 3.04 -41.34
N GLU A 657 -12.55 3.56 -40.59
CA GLU A 657 -11.19 3.81 -41.02
C GLU A 657 -10.20 3.11 -40.08
N PRO A 658 -8.93 2.91 -40.49
CA PRO A 658 -7.94 2.25 -39.64
C PRO A 658 -7.73 2.93 -38.27
N PHE A 659 -8.08 4.20 -38.14
CA PHE A 659 -8.04 4.94 -36.89
C PHE A 659 -9.07 6.08 -36.92
N PHE A 660 -9.63 6.42 -35.75
CA PHE A 660 -10.57 7.54 -35.58
C PHE A 660 -9.89 8.80 -35.06
N TRP A 661 -8.63 8.70 -34.64
CA TRP A 661 -7.79 9.83 -34.27
C TRP A 661 -6.31 9.52 -34.50
N GLN A 662 -5.53 10.55 -34.87
CA GLN A 662 -4.08 10.44 -35.05
C GLN A 662 -3.39 11.75 -34.66
N TYR A 663 -2.11 11.66 -34.28
CA TYR A 663 -1.25 12.81 -33.99
C TYR A 663 0.18 12.53 -34.44
N HIS A 664 0.83 13.55 -35.00
CA HIS A 664 2.20 13.44 -35.49
C HIS A 664 3.02 14.63 -35.04
N HIS A 665 4.19 14.35 -34.49
CA HIS A 665 5.20 15.36 -34.17
C HIS A 665 6.51 15.01 -34.88
N THR A 666 7.07 16.00 -35.58
CA THR A 666 8.38 15.90 -36.23
C THR A 666 9.38 16.78 -35.50
N ALA A 667 10.37 16.17 -34.87
CA ALA A 667 11.40 16.89 -34.14
C ALA A 667 12.30 17.68 -35.11
N PRO A 668 12.78 18.89 -34.74
CA PRO A 668 13.67 19.68 -35.59
C PRO A 668 14.97 18.96 -35.97
N THR A 669 15.43 18.04 -35.11
CA THR A 669 16.63 17.22 -35.30
C THR A 669 16.54 16.29 -36.51
N LEU A 670 15.33 15.84 -36.89
CA LEU A 670 15.14 14.96 -38.05
C LEU A 670 15.55 15.64 -39.38
N ASN A 671 15.50 16.97 -39.45
CA ASN A 671 15.96 17.72 -40.62
C ASN A 671 17.48 17.65 -40.84
N GLN A 672 18.24 17.23 -39.82
CA GLN A 672 19.69 17.08 -39.91
C GLN A 672 20.10 15.72 -40.50
N SER A 673 19.18 14.75 -40.49
CA SER A 673 19.40 13.46 -41.15
C SER A 673 19.56 13.65 -42.66
N LEU A 674 20.42 12.85 -43.29
CA LEU A 674 20.63 12.87 -44.76
C LEU A 674 19.81 11.79 -45.48
N VAL A 675 19.08 10.96 -44.73
CA VAL A 675 18.37 9.78 -45.19
C VAL A 675 17.04 9.67 -44.45
N GLY A 676 16.04 9.03 -45.06
CA GLY A 676 14.72 8.93 -44.42
C GLY A 676 13.73 9.97 -44.93
N SER A 677 12.54 9.97 -44.34
CA SER A 677 11.57 11.07 -44.41
C SER A 677 11.96 12.17 -43.43
N HIS A 678 11.67 13.42 -43.78
CA HIS A 678 11.83 14.59 -42.90
C HIS A 678 10.50 15.05 -42.28
N ALA A 679 9.44 14.25 -42.44
CA ALA A 679 8.14 14.50 -41.85
C ALA A 679 7.53 13.17 -41.41
N ALA A 680 7.00 13.14 -40.19
CA ALA A 680 6.22 12.03 -39.69
C ALA A 680 4.74 12.17 -40.11
N ASP A 681 4.19 11.08 -40.61
CA ASP A 681 2.79 10.92 -41.00
C ASP A 681 2.33 9.48 -40.76
N LYS A 682 1.08 9.17 -41.14
CA LYS A 682 0.46 7.87 -40.91
C LYS A 682 1.12 6.69 -41.63
N ASP A 683 1.82 6.96 -42.74
CA ASP A 683 2.47 5.96 -43.60
C ASP A 683 3.99 5.89 -43.32
N SER A 684 4.47 6.69 -42.37
CA SER A 684 5.86 6.71 -41.94
C SER A 684 6.25 5.41 -41.25
N ILE A 685 7.38 4.83 -41.67
CA ILE A 685 7.87 3.54 -41.20
C ILE A 685 8.90 3.73 -40.10
N TYR A 686 8.69 3.05 -38.98
CA TYR A 686 9.60 2.97 -37.84
C TYR A 686 10.03 1.52 -37.63
N ARG A 687 11.19 1.31 -36.99
CA ARG A 687 11.51 0.02 -36.37
C ARG A 687 10.65 -0.14 -35.12
N ILE A 688 10.06 -1.31 -34.90
CA ILE A 688 9.14 -1.55 -33.76
C ILE A 688 9.72 -2.49 -32.69
N GLY A 689 10.96 -2.96 -32.85
CA GLY A 689 11.69 -3.72 -31.84
C GLY A 689 10.86 -4.88 -31.27
N GLY A 690 10.82 -4.97 -29.94
CA GLY A 690 10.11 -5.99 -29.15
C GLY A 690 8.61 -6.10 -29.41
N LEU A 691 7.97 -5.12 -30.06
CA LEU A 691 6.56 -5.26 -30.50
C LEU A 691 6.39 -6.41 -31.51
N THR A 692 7.48 -6.84 -32.14
CA THR A 692 7.56 -8.07 -32.95
C THR A 692 7.05 -9.31 -32.22
N GLU A 693 7.22 -9.38 -30.90
CA GLU A 693 6.78 -10.52 -30.07
C GLU A 693 5.27 -10.82 -30.21
N VAL A 694 4.44 -9.77 -30.36
CA VAL A 694 2.98 -9.91 -30.57
C VAL A 694 2.71 -10.69 -31.86
N PHE A 695 3.40 -10.34 -32.95
CA PHE A 695 3.25 -10.99 -34.24
C PHE A 695 3.81 -12.42 -34.23
N THR A 696 4.87 -12.67 -33.47
CA THR A 696 5.40 -14.02 -33.28
C THR A 696 4.38 -14.91 -32.59
N VAL A 697 3.79 -14.49 -31.47
CA VAL A 697 2.74 -15.28 -30.81
C VAL A 697 1.49 -15.39 -31.69
N TRP A 698 1.11 -14.33 -32.40
CA TRP A 698 -0.04 -14.38 -33.29
C TRP A 698 0.14 -15.40 -34.41
N SER A 699 1.31 -15.40 -35.08
CA SER A 699 1.65 -16.38 -36.12
C SER A 699 1.70 -17.82 -35.58
N LEU A 700 2.20 -17.99 -34.36
CA LEU A 700 2.22 -19.25 -33.65
C LEU A 700 0.80 -19.77 -33.38
N LEU A 701 -0.13 -18.90 -32.98
CA LEU A 701 -1.53 -19.26 -32.76
C LEU A 701 -2.27 -19.59 -34.06
N VAL A 702 -2.07 -18.77 -35.10
CA VAL A 702 -2.69 -18.95 -36.42
C VAL A 702 -2.25 -20.28 -37.05
N THR A 703 -0.93 -20.57 -37.01
CA THR A 703 -0.38 -21.84 -37.52
C THR A 703 -0.51 -23.00 -36.50
N GLY A 704 -0.91 -22.67 -35.27
CA GLY A 704 -0.90 -23.48 -34.06
C GLY A 704 -2.07 -24.45 -33.88
N ASN A 705 -3.13 -24.29 -34.67
CA ASN A 705 -4.49 -24.69 -34.29
C ASN A 705 -4.98 -23.97 -33.02
N GLY A 706 -4.60 -22.69 -32.88
CA GLY A 706 -4.85 -21.87 -31.71
C GLY A 706 -3.89 -22.14 -30.55
N ASP A 707 -4.40 -21.94 -29.35
CA ASP A 707 -3.67 -21.89 -28.08
C ASP A 707 -3.28 -23.27 -27.50
N LYS A 708 -3.81 -24.38 -28.05
CA LYS A 708 -3.42 -25.74 -27.62
C LYS A 708 -1.92 -26.00 -27.73
N ILE A 709 -1.24 -25.26 -28.61
CA ILE A 709 0.21 -25.34 -28.77
C ILE A 709 0.94 -24.91 -27.50
N PHE A 710 0.36 -24.04 -26.66
CA PHE A 710 1.02 -23.53 -25.46
C PHE A 710 1.33 -24.61 -24.43
N ASP A 711 0.58 -25.71 -24.41
CA ASP A 711 0.81 -26.86 -23.51
C ASP A 711 1.85 -27.84 -24.05
N ASP A 712 2.23 -27.74 -25.32
CA ASP A 712 3.20 -28.64 -25.91
C ASP A 712 4.60 -28.37 -25.33
N PRO A 713 5.39 -29.41 -25.02
CA PRO A 713 6.78 -29.24 -24.68
C PRO A 713 7.55 -28.73 -25.91
N VAL A 714 8.51 -27.82 -25.69
CA VAL A 714 9.32 -27.24 -26.78
C VAL A 714 10.06 -28.34 -27.56
N THR A 715 10.49 -29.40 -26.87
CA THR A 715 11.21 -30.55 -27.44
C THR A 715 10.39 -31.36 -28.45
N ARG A 716 9.06 -31.19 -28.47
CA ARG A 716 8.19 -31.78 -29.52
C ARG A 716 8.52 -31.23 -30.90
N TYR A 717 8.88 -29.95 -30.97
CA TYR A 717 9.14 -29.23 -32.22
C TYR A 717 10.64 -29.04 -32.47
N LEU A 718 11.41 -28.91 -31.39
CA LEU A 718 12.85 -28.75 -31.39
C LEU A 718 13.53 -29.88 -30.59
N PRO A 719 13.45 -31.14 -31.04
CA PRO A 719 14.07 -32.28 -30.35
C PRO A 719 15.60 -32.15 -30.23
N GLU A 720 16.22 -31.35 -31.09
CA GLU A 720 17.65 -31.05 -31.05
C GLU A 720 18.13 -30.31 -29.79
N LEU A 721 17.21 -29.73 -29.00
CA LEU A 721 17.52 -29.09 -27.73
C LEU A 721 17.78 -30.10 -26.59
N VAL A 722 17.34 -31.36 -26.74
CA VAL A 722 17.59 -32.40 -25.74
C VAL A 722 19.01 -32.91 -25.87
N ASP A 723 19.87 -32.54 -24.92
CA ASP A 723 21.24 -33.05 -24.85
C ASP A 723 21.31 -34.35 -24.04
N SER A 724 21.74 -35.44 -24.67
CA SER A 724 21.86 -36.77 -24.06
C SER A 724 23.05 -36.94 -23.10
N THR A 725 23.86 -35.90 -22.87
CA THR A 725 25.20 -36.05 -22.27
C THR A 725 25.41 -35.42 -20.88
N THR A 726 24.45 -34.69 -20.31
CA THR A 726 24.64 -33.96 -19.05
C THR A 726 23.83 -34.53 -17.89
N GLU A 727 24.36 -35.55 -17.23
CA GLU A 727 23.95 -35.92 -15.87
C GLU A 727 24.63 -34.98 -14.84
N GLN A 728 23.82 -34.28 -14.03
CA GLN A 728 24.07 -33.83 -12.62
C GLN A 728 24.04 -32.33 -12.27
N ASP A 729 24.13 -31.36 -13.19
CA ASP A 729 24.05 -29.93 -12.82
C ASP A 729 22.69 -29.29 -13.19
N ILE A 730 21.82 -29.20 -12.19
CA ILE A 730 20.48 -28.60 -12.26
C ILE A 730 20.47 -27.06 -12.25
N ILE A 731 21.59 -26.40 -11.92
CA ILE A 731 21.66 -24.94 -11.81
C ILE A 731 22.14 -24.33 -13.14
N GLY A 732 23.10 -24.98 -13.80
CA GLY A 732 23.73 -24.45 -15.00
C GLY A 732 22.97 -24.65 -16.32
N HIS A 733 22.05 -25.62 -16.39
CA HIS A 733 21.46 -26.07 -17.66
C HIS A 733 19.94 -25.95 -17.69
N VAL A 734 19.41 -25.62 -18.86
CA VAL A 734 17.97 -25.60 -19.13
C VAL A 734 17.46 -27.03 -19.33
N ARG A 735 16.45 -27.43 -18.54
CA ARG A 735 15.72 -28.70 -18.74
C ARG A 735 14.61 -28.51 -19.77
N TRP A 736 14.97 -28.63 -21.04
CA TRP A 736 14.06 -28.39 -22.17
C TRP A 736 12.79 -29.24 -22.16
N GLU A 737 12.86 -30.44 -21.59
CA GLU A 737 11.73 -31.34 -21.38
C GLU A 737 10.65 -30.78 -20.44
N ASP A 738 11.00 -29.84 -19.56
CA ASP A 738 10.10 -29.18 -18.61
C ASP A 738 9.60 -27.81 -19.11
N ILE A 739 10.00 -27.38 -20.33
CA ILE A 739 9.61 -26.09 -20.91
C ILE A 739 8.53 -26.31 -21.97
N THR A 740 7.41 -25.59 -21.85
CA THR A 740 6.34 -25.56 -22.86
C THR A 740 6.44 -24.35 -23.78
N VAL A 741 5.79 -24.43 -24.93
CA VAL A 741 5.70 -23.30 -25.88
C VAL A 741 5.05 -22.08 -25.23
N GLY A 742 4.04 -22.27 -24.38
CA GLY A 742 3.36 -21.19 -23.66
C GLY A 742 4.29 -20.44 -22.70
N GLN A 743 5.25 -21.15 -22.10
CA GLN A 743 6.25 -20.53 -21.23
C GLN A 743 7.26 -19.68 -22.00
N LEU A 744 7.58 -20.07 -23.23
CA LEU A 744 8.37 -19.20 -24.12
C LEU A 744 7.57 -17.95 -24.46
N ALA A 745 6.31 -18.11 -24.84
CA ALA A 745 5.43 -17.00 -25.26
C ALA A 745 5.07 -16.01 -24.15
N SER A 746 5.21 -16.39 -22.87
CA SER A 746 4.87 -15.57 -21.70
C SER A 746 6.08 -15.12 -20.88
N HIS A 747 7.31 -15.31 -21.37
CA HIS A 747 8.53 -15.02 -20.61
C HIS A 747 8.64 -15.80 -19.28
N MET A 748 7.97 -16.96 -19.17
CA MET A 748 7.91 -17.81 -17.97
C MET A 748 8.84 -19.04 -18.04
N SER A 749 9.68 -19.12 -19.08
CA SER A 749 10.55 -20.27 -19.36
C SER A 749 11.82 -20.33 -18.49
N GLY A 750 12.21 -19.20 -17.88
CA GLY A 750 13.48 -19.10 -17.12
C GLY A 750 14.73 -19.06 -18.01
N ILE A 751 14.57 -18.88 -19.32
CA ILE A 751 15.66 -18.75 -20.30
C ILE A 751 16.27 -17.35 -20.20
N ALA A 752 17.57 -17.25 -20.50
CA ALA A 752 18.29 -15.98 -20.51
C ALA A 752 17.70 -14.95 -21.49
N ARG A 753 17.94 -13.67 -21.19
CA ARG A 753 17.38 -12.53 -21.94
C ARG A 753 17.77 -12.56 -23.43
N ASP A 754 19.06 -12.48 -23.69
CA ASP A 754 19.62 -12.29 -25.03
C ASP A 754 20.53 -13.46 -25.42
N TYR A 755 20.77 -13.59 -26.73
CA TYR A 755 21.90 -14.35 -27.25
C TYR A 755 23.21 -13.74 -26.75
N CYS A 756 24.33 -14.45 -26.88
CA CYS A 756 25.59 -14.07 -26.23
C CYS A 756 26.27 -12.80 -26.79
N SER A 757 25.52 -12.00 -27.57
CA SER A 757 25.84 -10.66 -28.08
C SER A 757 26.11 -9.64 -26.97
N LYS A 758 25.41 -9.72 -25.82
CA LYS A 758 25.62 -8.84 -24.66
C LYS A 758 26.58 -9.37 -23.61
N ASP A 759 27.41 -10.35 -23.96
CA ASP A 759 28.49 -10.79 -23.07
C ASP A 759 29.53 -9.67 -22.94
N VAL A 760 29.79 -9.21 -21.71
CA VAL A 760 30.73 -8.14 -21.41
C VAL A 760 32.15 -8.45 -21.92
N ILE A 761 32.51 -9.73 -22.06
CA ILE A 761 33.79 -10.16 -22.65
C ILE A 761 33.89 -9.79 -24.15
N LEU A 762 32.77 -9.77 -24.87
CA LEU A 762 32.75 -9.32 -26.27
C LEU A 762 32.71 -7.80 -26.39
N LEU A 763 32.12 -7.12 -25.39
CA LEU A 763 31.95 -5.67 -25.38
C LEU A 763 33.22 -4.93 -24.91
N LYS A 764 34.04 -5.52 -24.03
CA LYS A 764 35.20 -4.86 -23.43
C LYS A 764 36.43 -5.76 -23.35
N GLY A 765 37.62 -5.20 -23.65
CA GLY A 765 38.91 -5.88 -23.50
C GLY A 765 39.18 -6.25 -22.04
N SER A 766 39.16 -7.55 -21.74
CA SER A 766 38.75 -8.13 -20.45
C SER A 766 39.64 -7.93 -19.21
N ASP A 767 40.78 -7.24 -19.28
CA ASP A 767 41.81 -7.45 -18.25
C ASP A 767 41.96 -6.29 -17.24
N GLU A 768 41.47 -5.08 -17.55
CA GLU A 768 41.64 -3.90 -16.68
C GLU A 768 40.45 -3.59 -15.75
N GLU A 769 39.29 -4.22 -15.95
CA GLU A 769 38.04 -3.92 -15.21
C GLU A 769 37.76 -4.87 -14.02
N GLY A 770 38.73 -5.69 -13.63
CA GLY A 770 38.56 -6.66 -12.52
C GLY A 770 37.75 -7.91 -12.88
N LEU A 771 37.43 -8.10 -14.17
CA LEU A 771 36.87 -9.34 -14.71
C LEU A 771 37.95 -10.43 -14.79
N PRO A 772 37.59 -11.73 -14.74
CA PRO A 772 38.56 -12.80 -14.90
C PRO A 772 39.14 -12.81 -16.33
N PRO A 773 40.41 -13.23 -16.53
CA PRO A 773 41.01 -13.29 -17.86
C PRO A 773 40.20 -14.18 -18.80
N ARG A 774 40.02 -13.74 -20.06
CA ARG A 774 39.22 -14.46 -21.09
C ARG A 774 39.61 -15.93 -21.27
N GLN A 775 40.88 -16.29 -21.07
CA GLN A 775 41.38 -17.66 -21.19
C GLN A 775 40.91 -18.59 -20.05
N ALA A 776 40.38 -18.05 -18.95
CA ALA A 776 39.89 -18.79 -17.81
C ALA A 776 38.38 -19.09 -17.86
N ILE A 777 37.66 -18.56 -18.85
CA ILE A 777 36.20 -18.66 -18.96
C ILE A 777 35.83 -19.42 -20.24
N TYR A 778 35.02 -20.48 -20.09
CA TYR A 778 34.40 -21.18 -21.23
C TYR A 778 33.21 -20.36 -21.73
N MET A 779 33.20 -20.02 -23.02
CA MET A 779 32.10 -19.28 -23.65
C MET A 779 31.10 -20.27 -24.28
N PRO A 780 29.93 -20.54 -23.67
CA PRO A 780 29.10 -21.68 -24.05
C PRO A 780 28.41 -21.52 -25.41
N CYS A 781 28.19 -20.28 -25.83
CA CYS A 781 27.27 -19.95 -26.93
C CYS A 781 27.96 -19.52 -28.22
N CYS A 782 29.28 -19.44 -28.26
CA CYS A 782 30.04 -19.01 -29.43
C CYS A 782 31.01 -20.11 -29.87
N GLY A 783 30.50 -21.11 -30.61
CA GLY A 783 31.35 -22.04 -31.35
C GLY A 783 31.80 -21.39 -32.67
N ASP A 784 33.12 -21.36 -32.89
CA ASP A 784 33.84 -21.04 -34.14
C ASP A 784 33.05 -20.30 -35.24
N GLY A 785 32.73 -19.02 -34.98
CA GLY A 785 32.52 -17.88 -35.91
C GLY A 785 31.75 -18.02 -37.23
N SER A 786 31.17 -19.17 -37.57
CA SER A 786 30.74 -19.48 -38.93
C SER A 786 29.43 -20.25 -39.03
N LYS A 787 28.76 -20.55 -37.91
CA LYS A 787 27.47 -21.26 -37.90
C LYS A 787 26.54 -20.74 -36.79
N PHE A 788 26.00 -19.54 -36.99
CA PHE A 788 24.83 -19.04 -36.24
C PHE A 788 23.50 -19.72 -36.67
N HIS A 789 23.52 -20.57 -37.71
CA HIS A 789 22.34 -21.26 -38.26
C HIS A 789 21.88 -22.51 -37.49
N SER A 790 22.36 -22.77 -36.28
CA SER A 790 21.93 -23.93 -35.49
C SER A 790 21.39 -23.49 -34.15
N THR A 791 20.24 -24.07 -33.75
CA THR A 791 19.63 -23.96 -32.42
C THR A 791 20.69 -23.88 -31.32
N PRO A 792 20.59 -22.92 -30.37
CA PRO A 792 21.59 -22.73 -29.34
C PRO A 792 21.79 -24.03 -28.56
N ARG A 793 23.01 -24.59 -28.60
CA ARG A 793 23.26 -25.93 -28.07
C ARG A 793 22.99 -26.03 -26.58
N GLN A 794 23.29 -24.99 -25.78
CA GLN A 794 23.03 -24.98 -24.33
C GLN A 794 22.97 -23.54 -23.78
N PRO A 795 21.78 -22.88 -23.69
CA PRO A 795 21.66 -21.65 -22.92
C PRO A 795 21.69 -21.93 -21.42
N ASN A 796 22.23 -20.99 -20.65
CA ASN A 796 22.24 -21.06 -19.19
C ASN A 796 20.81 -20.85 -18.66
N SER A 797 20.41 -21.66 -17.69
CA SER A 797 19.18 -21.42 -16.93
C SER A 797 19.37 -20.22 -15.99
N ARG A 798 18.40 -19.31 -15.93
CA ARG A 798 18.41 -18.14 -15.02
C ARG A 798 17.36 -18.25 -13.91
N GLY A 799 16.46 -19.22 -14.00
CA GLY A 799 15.38 -19.44 -13.05
C GLY A 799 14.69 -20.78 -13.29
N SER A 800 13.81 -21.17 -12.37
CA SER A 800 12.94 -22.33 -12.58
C SER A 800 11.90 -22.02 -13.66
N SER A 801 11.62 -23.01 -14.50
CA SER A 801 10.38 -23.07 -15.30
C SER A 801 9.18 -22.75 -14.39
N TRP A 802 8.30 -21.84 -14.83
CA TRP A 802 7.15 -21.33 -14.04
C TRP A 802 7.51 -20.59 -12.73
N GLY A 803 8.77 -20.15 -12.59
CA GLY A 803 9.20 -19.32 -11.47
C GLY A 803 8.73 -17.87 -11.61
N ASN A 804 9.69 -16.94 -11.75
CA ASN A 804 9.41 -15.53 -11.97
C ASN A 804 9.40 -15.22 -13.48
N PRO A 805 8.56 -14.27 -13.95
CA PRO A 805 8.69 -13.72 -15.29
C PRO A 805 10.11 -13.18 -15.53
N SER A 806 10.72 -13.55 -16.65
CA SER A 806 12.05 -13.11 -17.07
C SER A 806 12.06 -12.88 -18.57
N TYR A 807 12.08 -11.60 -18.97
CA TYR A 807 12.09 -11.19 -20.38
C TYR A 807 13.19 -11.90 -21.19
N SER A 808 12.83 -12.51 -22.32
CA SER A 808 13.72 -13.34 -23.13
C SER A 808 13.45 -13.23 -24.64
N ASN A 809 14.28 -12.47 -25.34
CA ASN A 809 14.34 -12.43 -26.80
C ASN A 809 14.66 -13.82 -27.37
N MET A 810 15.53 -14.56 -26.68
CA MET A 810 15.89 -15.93 -27.06
C MET A 810 14.68 -16.87 -27.07
N ALA A 811 13.77 -16.74 -26.10
CA ALA A 811 12.56 -17.53 -26.06
C ALA A 811 11.68 -17.29 -27.30
N PHE A 812 11.58 -16.03 -27.76
CA PHE A 812 10.80 -15.66 -28.94
C PHE A 812 11.43 -16.14 -30.24
N GLN A 813 12.75 -16.14 -30.35
CA GLN A 813 13.39 -16.77 -31.50
C GLN A 813 13.12 -18.28 -31.57
N LEU A 814 13.10 -18.97 -30.43
CA LEU A 814 12.72 -20.39 -30.39
C LEU A 814 11.27 -20.58 -30.86
N LEU A 815 10.36 -19.67 -30.54
CA LEU A 815 8.99 -19.67 -31.10
C LEU A 815 9.01 -19.51 -32.62
N GLY A 816 9.85 -18.62 -33.15
CA GLY A 816 10.09 -18.48 -34.58
C GLY A 816 10.48 -19.82 -35.22
N TYR A 817 11.46 -20.53 -34.66
CA TYR A 817 11.85 -21.87 -35.15
C TYR A 817 10.74 -22.90 -35.03
N ILE A 818 9.91 -22.86 -33.97
CA ILE A 818 8.75 -23.74 -33.85
C ILE A 818 7.76 -23.50 -35.00
N VAL A 819 7.47 -22.23 -35.32
CA VAL A 819 6.63 -21.87 -36.48
C VAL A 819 7.24 -22.40 -37.78
N GLU A 820 8.55 -22.27 -37.98
CA GLU A 820 9.22 -22.80 -39.18
C GLU A 820 9.13 -24.32 -39.29
N LYS A 821 9.40 -25.04 -38.21
CA LYS A 821 9.34 -26.52 -38.17
C LYS A 821 7.93 -27.02 -38.45
N ARG A 822 6.91 -26.33 -37.93
CA ARG A 822 5.50 -26.69 -38.13
C ARG A 822 5.02 -26.44 -39.55
N THR A 823 5.37 -25.29 -40.11
CA THR A 823 4.87 -24.86 -41.43
C THR A 823 5.74 -25.36 -42.59
N GLY A 824 7.00 -25.71 -42.33
CA GLY A 824 7.99 -26.01 -43.36
C GLY A 824 8.42 -24.79 -44.17
N LYS A 825 8.07 -23.57 -43.73
CA LYS A 825 8.37 -22.29 -44.38
C LYS A 825 9.24 -21.42 -43.45
N PRO A 826 10.09 -20.53 -44.00
CA PRO A 826 10.79 -19.55 -43.17
C PRO A 826 9.83 -18.64 -42.41
N PHE A 827 10.16 -18.24 -41.18
CA PHE A 827 9.30 -17.44 -40.30
C PHE A 827 8.87 -16.13 -40.97
N SER A 828 9.81 -15.47 -41.64
CA SER A 828 9.57 -14.26 -42.45
C SER A 828 8.48 -14.45 -43.52
N LYS A 829 8.38 -15.63 -44.12
CA LYS A 829 7.37 -15.94 -45.14
C LYS A 829 6.02 -16.29 -44.53
N VAL A 830 6.01 -16.85 -43.33
CA VAL A 830 4.79 -17.09 -42.56
C VAL A 830 4.16 -15.75 -42.17
N LEU A 831 4.91 -14.84 -41.54
CA LEU A 831 4.41 -13.50 -41.19
C LEU A 831 3.89 -12.73 -42.40
N GLN A 832 4.67 -12.72 -43.50
CA GLN A 832 4.26 -12.03 -44.72
C GLN A 832 2.94 -12.60 -45.27
N HIS A 833 2.86 -13.91 -45.48
CA HIS A 833 1.72 -14.50 -46.19
C HIS A 833 0.49 -14.68 -45.30
N ASP A 834 0.68 -15.09 -44.04
CA ASP A 834 -0.43 -15.50 -43.16
C ASP A 834 -0.99 -14.34 -42.31
N ILE A 835 -0.25 -13.21 -42.20
CA ILE A 835 -0.68 -12.02 -41.46
C ILE A 835 -0.68 -10.79 -42.36
N PHE A 836 0.48 -10.34 -42.85
CA PHE A 836 0.59 -9.02 -43.50
C PHE A 836 -0.20 -8.93 -44.81
N ASP A 837 -0.05 -9.91 -45.69
CA ASP A 837 -0.75 -9.96 -46.98
C ASP A 837 -2.27 -10.15 -46.79
N VAL A 838 -2.68 -10.91 -45.76
CA VAL A 838 -4.10 -11.17 -45.46
C VAL A 838 -4.80 -9.92 -44.94
N LEU A 839 -4.12 -9.14 -44.09
CA LEU A 839 -4.65 -7.92 -43.49
C LEU A 839 -4.38 -6.66 -44.33
N GLY A 840 -3.59 -6.77 -45.40
CA GLY A 840 -3.23 -5.63 -46.25
C GLY A 840 -2.23 -4.67 -45.60
N MET A 841 -1.38 -5.16 -44.69
CA MET A 841 -0.33 -4.39 -44.02
C MET A 841 0.87 -4.21 -44.95
N THR A 842 0.79 -3.20 -45.83
CA THR A 842 1.76 -3.02 -46.93
C THR A 842 3.04 -2.28 -46.53
N GLU A 843 3.02 -1.59 -45.40
CA GLU A 843 4.12 -0.83 -44.82
C GLU A 843 4.85 -1.62 -43.72
N THR A 844 4.32 -2.78 -43.32
CA THR A 844 4.97 -3.71 -42.39
C THR A 844 5.91 -4.68 -43.09
N SER A 845 7.10 -4.86 -42.52
CA SER A 845 8.08 -5.82 -43.03
C SER A 845 9.03 -6.31 -41.93
N ILE A 846 9.61 -7.51 -42.12
CA ILE A 846 10.55 -8.08 -41.14
C ILE A 846 11.96 -7.50 -41.20
N PHE A 847 12.31 -6.82 -42.29
CA PHE A 847 13.61 -6.19 -42.45
C PHE A 847 13.40 -4.81 -43.02
N ALA A 848 14.36 -3.93 -42.72
CA ALA A 848 14.39 -2.56 -43.22
C ALA A 848 13.99 -2.46 -44.72
N PRO A 849 12.99 -1.64 -45.07
CA PRO A 849 12.58 -1.44 -46.45
C PRO A 849 13.73 -0.95 -47.33
N ASN A 850 13.81 -1.45 -48.57
CA ASN A 850 14.81 -1.00 -49.54
C ASN A 850 14.68 0.51 -49.85
N LYS A 851 13.44 1.02 -49.88
CA LYS A 851 13.15 2.42 -50.10
C LYS A 851 13.07 3.12 -48.75
N THR A 852 14.09 3.94 -48.43
CA THR A 852 14.14 4.64 -47.15
C THR A 852 13.37 5.96 -47.14
N THR A 853 12.75 6.39 -48.23
CA THR A 853 12.07 7.70 -48.31
C THR A 853 10.85 7.82 -47.39
N THR A 854 10.30 6.69 -46.93
CA THR A 854 9.16 6.63 -46.00
C THR A 854 9.60 6.29 -44.57
N GLY A 855 10.88 5.98 -44.35
CA GLY A 855 11.39 5.61 -43.03
C GLY A 855 11.77 6.84 -42.22
N ILE A 856 11.37 6.90 -40.95
CA ILE A 856 11.88 7.93 -40.03
C ILE A 856 13.26 7.48 -39.57
N ILE A 857 14.31 8.17 -40.00
CA ILE A 857 15.70 7.81 -39.67
C ILE A 857 16.35 9.02 -39.01
N PRO A 858 16.50 9.04 -37.68
CA PRO A 858 16.83 10.25 -36.92
C PRO A 858 18.27 10.74 -37.13
N VAL A 859 19.19 9.84 -37.52
CA VAL A 859 20.63 10.13 -37.69
C VAL A 859 21.18 9.53 -39.00
N SER A 860 21.83 8.38 -38.96
CA SER A 860 22.19 7.58 -40.13
C SER A 860 21.53 6.21 -40.07
N LYS A 861 21.59 5.45 -41.16
CA LYS A 861 21.04 4.09 -41.21
C LYS A 861 21.73 3.14 -40.22
N GLU A 862 23.02 3.33 -40.01
CA GLU A 862 23.83 2.53 -39.10
C GLU A 862 23.64 2.98 -37.65
N ALA A 863 23.76 4.28 -37.38
CA ALA A 863 23.70 4.81 -36.00
C ALA A 863 22.31 4.74 -35.38
N SER A 864 21.24 4.74 -36.19
CA SER A 864 19.87 4.60 -35.68
C SER A 864 19.47 3.15 -35.39
N GLY A 865 20.27 2.16 -35.81
CA GLY A 865 19.85 0.76 -35.81
C GLY A 865 18.88 0.39 -36.95
N TRP A 866 18.68 1.26 -37.95
CA TRP A 866 17.81 0.98 -39.10
C TRP A 866 18.28 -0.24 -39.92
N LEU A 867 19.59 -0.44 -40.05
CA LEU A 867 20.15 -1.61 -40.74
C LEU A 867 20.61 -2.72 -39.79
N ALA A 868 20.42 -2.57 -38.48
CA ALA A 868 20.84 -3.60 -37.52
C ALA A 868 20.05 -4.88 -37.77
N ARG A 869 20.78 -5.96 -38.02
CA ARG A 869 20.27 -7.32 -38.24
C ARG A 869 20.94 -8.21 -37.22
N ASP A 870 20.17 -8.64 -36.25
CA ASP A 870 20.64 -9.60 -35.26
C ASP A 870 20.20 -10.98 -35.75
N GLU A 871 21.13 -11.70 -36.40
CA GLU A 871 20.88 -13.09 -36.81
C GLU A 871 20.52 -13.92 -35.57
N GLY A 872 19.30 -14.46 -35.54
CA GLY A 872 18.77 -15.16 -34.36
C GLY A 872 17.85 -14.33 -33.47
N ASP A 873 17.45 -13.12 -33.86
CA ASP A 873 16.46 -12.29 -33.15
C ASP A 873 15.33 -11.81 -34.10
N GLU A 874 15.13 -12.49 -35.23
CA GLU A 874 14.11 -12.15 -36.22
C GLU A 874 12.68 -12.21 -35.65
N ALA A 875 12.41 -13.16 -34.77
CA ALA A 875 11.10 -13.34 -34.14
C ALA A 875 10.94 -12.58 -32.81
N SER A 876 11.97 -11.86 -32.34
CA SER A 876 11.90 -11.08 -31.11
C SER A 876 11.83 -9.58 -31.38
N LYS A 877 12.60 -9.06 -32.34
CA LYS A 877 12.87 -7.61 -32.44
C LYS A 877 12.93 -6.97 -33.84
N SER A 878 12.71 -7.74 -34.90
CA SER A 878 13.14 -7.29 -36.24
C SER A 878 12.11 -6.50 -37.06
N LEU A 879 10.84 -6.43 -36.66
CA LEU A 879 9.81 -5.79 -37.51
C LEU A 879 9.98 -4.27 -37.66
N PHE A 880 9.49 -3.79 -38.79
CA PHE A 880 9.27 -2.39 -39.13
C PHE A 880 7.80 -2.22 -39.49
N SER A 881 7.18 -1.11 -39.10
CA SER A 881 5.77 -0.84 -39.37
C SER A 881 5.44 0.65 -39.37
N SER A 882 4.23 0.98 -39.82
CA SER A 882 3.59 2.28 -39.66
C SER A 882 2.49 2.21 -38.59
N ILE A 883 2.02 3.36 -38.11
CA ILE A 883 0.88 3.42 -37.18
C ILE A 883 -0.41 2.89 -37.84
N LYS A 884 -0.57 3.09 -39.15
CA LYS A 884 -1.74 2.64 -39.93
C LYS A 884 -1.83 1.12 -39.98
N ASP A 885 -0.71 0.46 -40.25
CA ASP A 885 -0.68 -1.01 -40.31
C ASP A 885 -0.82 -1.63 -38.92
N LEU A 886 -0.22 -1.02 -37.88
CA LEU A 886 -0.41 -1.47 -36.50
C LEU A 886 -1.85 -1.29 -36.01
N ALA A 887 -2.51 -0.21 -36.43
CA ALA A 887 -3.92 0.01 -36.13
C ALA A 887 -4.80 -1.05 -36.82
N THR A 888 -4.52 -1.37 -38.09
CA THR A 888 -5.18 -2.46 -38.83
C THR A 888 -4.99 -3.82 -38.14
N ALA A 889 -3.76 -4.11 -37.69
CA ALA A 889 -3.46 -5.32 -36.91
C ALA A 889 -4.23 -5.34 -35.58
N GLY A 890 -4.25 -4.23 -34.85
CA GLY A 890 -4.96 -4.10 -33.58
C GLY A 890 -6.47 -4.31 -33.73
N GLN A 891 -7.10 -3.69 -34.73
CA GLN A 891 -8.51 -3.92 -35.09
C GLN A 891 -8.76 -5.40 -35.42
N ALA A 892 -7.89 -6.04 -36.21
CA ALA A 892 -8.03 -7.44 -36.56
C ALA A 892 -7.86 -8.40 -35.36
N ILE A 893 -7.02 -8.04 -34.38
CA ILE A 893 -6.90 -8.78 -33.12
C ILE A 893 -8.19 -8.63 -32.29
N LEU A 894 -8.66 -7.41 -32.06
CA LEU A 894 -9.88 -7.15 -31.28
C LEU A 894 -11.11 -7.84 -31.90
N ASN A 895 -11.28 -7.72 -33.21
CA ASN A 895 -12.35 -8.36 -33.97
C ASN A 895 -12.15 -9.88 -34.17
N SER A 896 -11.05 -10.46 -33.68
CA SER A 896 -10.76 -11.89 -33.83
C SER A 896 -10.81 -12.35 -35.32
N THR A 897 -10.21 -11.59 -36.22
CA THR A 897 -10.29 -11.84 -37.67
C THR A 897 -9.54 -13.11 -38.08
N LEU A 898 -8.37 -13.38 -37.48
CA LEU A 898 -7.51 -14.52 -37.84
C LEU A 898 -7.60 -15.70 -36.85
N LEU A 899 -8.18 -15.49 -35.67
CA LEU A 899 -8.35 -16.49 -34.62
C LEU A 899 -9.83 -16.55 -34.22
N GLY A 900 -10.34 -17.71 -33.80
CA GLY A 900 -11.71 -17.73 -33.27
C GLY A 900 -11.83 -16.89 -31.99
N LYS A 901 -12.97 -16.22 -31.77
CA LYS A 901 -13.20 -15.38 -30.57
C LYS A 901 -12.77 -16.06 -29.25
N PRO A 902 -13.08 -17.34 -28.98
CA PRO A 902 -12.60 -18.03 -27.77
C PRO A 902 -11.08 -18.23 -27.69
N GLN A 903 -10.37 -18.30 -28.83
CA GLN A 903 -8.92 -18.36 -28.87
C GLN A 903 -8.31 -16.99 -28.56
N THR A 904 -8.83 -15.93 -29.17
CA THR A 904 -8.42 -14.54 -28.89
C THR A 904 -8.66 -14.17 -27.42
N THR A 905 -9.83 -14.45 -26.87
CA THR A 905 -10.14 -14.16 -25.47
C THR A 905 -9.23 -14.90 -24.49
N ARG A 906 -8.81 -16.13 -24.82
CA ARG A 906 -7.84 -16.89 -24.01
C ARG A 906 -6.42 -16.34 -24.15
N TRP A 907 -6.06 -15.84 -25.32
CA TRP A 907 -4.78 -15.16 -25.55
C TRP A 907 -4.63 -13.90 -24.69
N PHE A 908 -5.72 -13.20 -24.41
CA PHE A 908 -5.79 -12.08 -23.47
C PHE A 908 -5.87 -12.48 -21.99
N LYS A 909 -5.62 -13.72 -21.58
CA LYS A 909 -5.61 -14.04 -20.14
C LYS A 909 -4.22 -13.87 -19.53
N PRO A 910 -4.12 -13.30 -18.30
CA PRO A 910 -2.85 -13.24 -17.60
C PRO A 910 -2.36 -14.64 -17.28
N VAL A 911 -1.05 -14.82 -17.36
CA VAL A 911 -0.32 -16.05 -17.04
C VAL A 911 0.31 -15.96 -15.65
N SER A 912 0.77 -14.76 -15.26
CA SER A 912 1.34 -14.51 -13.93
C SER A 912 1.17 -13.04 -13.53
N HIS A 913 1.20 -12.75 -12.24
CA HIS A 913 1.30 -11.39 -11.73
C HIS A 913 2.77 -10.98 -11.56
N THR A 914 3.06 -9.68 -11.65
CA THR A 914 4.39 -9.16 -11.33
C THR A 914 4.48 -8.76 -9.85
N SER A 915 5.64 -8.28 -9.41
CA SER A 915 5.78 -7.69 -8.07
C SER A 915 5.03 -6.37 -7.90
N ASN A 916 4.56 -5.77 -9.00
CA ASN A 916 3.64 -4.63 -8.96
C ASN A 916 2.20 -5.17 -9.09
N PRO A 917 1.33 -4.98 -8.08
CA PRO A 917 -0.04 -5.50 -8.10
C PRO A 917 -0.91 -4.92 -9.24
N ALA A 918 -0.51 -3.80 -9.84
CA ALA A 918 -1.20 -3.23 -11.01
C ALA A 918 -0.81 -3.90 -12.34
N ASN A 919 0.21 -4.77 -12.35
CA ASN A 919 0.78 -5.33 -13.57
C ASN A 919 0.78 -6.86 -13.55
N SER A 920 0.28 -7.44 -14.64
CA SER A 920 0.36 -8.87 -14.93
C SER A 920 1.09 -9.13 -16.25
N ILE A 921 1.49 -10.37 -16.49
CA ILE A 921 2.13 -10.84 -17.73
C ILE A 921 1.25 -11.90 -18.37
N GLY A 922 0.97 -11.74 -19.67
CA GLY A 922 0.35 -12.69 -20.57
C GLY A 922 1.34 -13.20 -21.61
N SER A 923 0.88 -13.49 -22.83
CA SER A 923 1.72 -14.06 -23.89
C SER A 923 1.72 -13.23 -25.17
N PRO A 924 2.52 -12.17 -25.39
CA PRO A 924 3.56 -11.60 -24.53
C PRO A 924 3.09 -10.43 -23.65
N TRP A 925 1.78 -10.19 -23.57
CA TRP A 925 1.20 -8.95 -23.04
C TRP A 925 1.75 -8.54 -21.66
N VAL A 926 2.12 -7.28 -21.49
CA VAL A 926 2.15 -6.63 -20.18
C VAL A 926 0.76 -6.05 -19.95
N ILE A 927 0.08 -6.51 -18.91
CA ILE A 927 -1.32 -6.17 -18.65
C ILE A 927 -1.37 -5.20 -17.49
N TYR A 928 -1.81 -3.98 -17.76
CA TYR A 928 -2.04 -2.93 -16.76
C TYR A 928 -3.51 -2.92 -16.39
N SER A 929 -3.81 -3.06 -15.10
CA SER A 929 -5.18 -2.92 -14.62
C SER A 929 -5.43 -1.46 -14.23
N ALA A 930 -6.14 -0.73 -15.09
CA ALA A 930 -6.53 0.66 -14.89
C ALA A 930 -7.88 0.77 -14.16
N GLY A 931 -8.23 1.97 -13.71
CA GLY A 931 -9.43 2.24 -12.92
C GLY A 931 -9.13 2.51 -11.44
N SER A 932 -10.10 3.08 -10.74
CA SER A 932 -9.99 3.46 -9.33
C SER A 932 -10.94 2.61 -8.49
N TYR A 933 -10.72 1.30 -8.43
CA TYR A 933 -11.50 0.42 -7.55
C TYR A 933 -11.45 0.93 -6.09
N PRO A 934 -12.60 1.07 -5.41
CA PRO A 934 -13.94 0.58 -5.78
C PRO A 934 -14.83 1.54 -6.57
N ASN A 935 -14.40 2.77 -6.81
CA ASN A 935 -15.20 3.82 -7.44
C ASN A 935 -15.50 3.54 -8.91
N THR A 936 -14.61 2.85 -9.62
CA THR A 936 -14.82 2.41 -10.99
C THR A 936 -14.45 0.93 -11.16
N SER A 937 -14.96 0.30 -12.21
CA SER A 937 -14.46 -1.02 -12.61
C SER A 937 -12.98 -0.97 -12.96
N MET A 938 -12.30 -2.07 -12.67
CA MET A 938 -10.97 -2.33 -13.20
C MET A 938 -11.09 -2.63 -14.69
N VAL A 939 -10.22 -2.03 -15.50
CA VAL A 939 -10.13 -2.23 -16.95
C VAL A 939 -8.73 -2.70 -17.29
N ASP A 940 -8.61 -3.89 -17.86
CA ASP A 940 -7.32 -4.43 -18.27
C ASP A 940 -6.90 -3.86 -19.63
N ILE A 941 -5.73 -3.24 -19.67
CA ILE A 941 -5.07 -2.70 -20.86
C ILE A 941 -3.91 -3.62 -21.22
N TYR A 942 -3.99 -4.24 -22.38
CA TYR A 942 -3.03 -5.22 -22.88
C TYR A 942 -1.99 -4.52 -23.72
N THR A 943 -0.76 -4.50 -23.24
CA THR A 943 0.28 -3.67 -23.81
C THR A 943 1.54 -4.43 -24.18
N VAL A 944 2.28 -3.87 -25.14
CA VAL A 944 3.69 -4.19 -25.35
C VAL A 944 4.43 -2.88 -25.61
N LEU A 945 5.37 -2.57 -24.72
CA LEU A 945 6.31 -1.47 -24.85
C LEU A 945 7.68 -2.03 -25.27
N SER A 946 8.23 -1.49 -26.35
CA SER A 946 9.61 -1.73 -26.75
C SER A 946 10.41 -0.44 -26.64
N ASN A 947 11.44 -0.47 -25.81
CA ASN A 947 12.50 0.53 -25.72
C ASN A 947 13.82 -0.25 -25.73
N GLU A 948 14.43 -0.38 -26.92
CA GLU A 948 15.67 -1.15 -27.10
C GLU A 948 16.85 -0.39 -26.46
N ASP A 949 17.93 -1.06 -26.05
CA ASP A 949 19.05 -0.33 -25.39
C ASP A 949 19.71 0.64 -26.38
N ASN A 950 20.24 1.78 -25.89
CA ASN A 950 20.82 2.86 -26.73
C ASN A 950 21.88 2.39 -27.75
N ASP A 951 22.54 1.26 -27.48
CA ASP A 951 23.57 0.68 -28.36
C ASP A 951 22.98 -0.15 -29.53
N GLU A 952 21.67 -0.47 -29.50
CA GLU A 952 20.99 -1.31 -30.50
C GLU A 952 20.15 -0.50 -31.50
N SER A 953 19.43 0.51 -31.01
CA SER A 953 18.36 1.16 -31.76
C SER A 953 17.96 2.48 -31.12
N LEU A 954 17.50 3.43 -31.94
CA LEU A 954 16.98 4.72 -31.49
C LEU A 954 15.45 4.83 -31.59
N TYR A 955 14.78 3.68 -31.66
CA TYR A 955 13.34 3.58 -31.85
C TYR A 955 12.64 3.04 -30.61
N SER A 956 11.48 3.60 -30.32
CA SER A 956 10.55 3.04 -29.33
C SER A 956 9.19 2.82 -29.96
N SER A 957 8.47 1.82 -29.47
CA SER A 957 7.10 1.54 -29.90
C SER A 957 6.23 1.09 -28.74
N TYR A 958 4.97 1.48 -28.77
CA TYR A 958 3.97 1.11 -27.78
C TYR A 958 2.70 0.69 -28.52
N LEU A 959 2.19 -0.51 -28.24
CA LEU A 959 0.83 -0.93 -28.61
C LEU A 959 0.03 -1.18 -27.34
N GLY A 960 -1.21 -0.69 -27.29
CA GLY A 960 -2.16 -1.00 -26.24
C GLY A 960 -3.51 -1.42 -26.81
N LEU A 961 -4.13 -2.43 -26.24
CA LEU A 961 -5.46 -2.93 -26.60
C LEU A 961 -6.35 -2.95 -25.34
N VAL A 962 -7.60 -2.53 -25.48
CA VAL A 962 -8.60 -2.50 -24.41
C VAL A 962 -9.84 -3.28 -24.88
N PRO A 963 -9.84 -4.62 -24.78
CA PRO A 963 -10.92 -5.46 -25.29
C PRO A 963 -12.31 -5.12 -24.75
N ASP A 964 -12.41 -4.63 -23.51
CA ASP A 964 -13.69 -4.26 -22.89
C ASP A 964 -14.40 -3.11 -23.60
N PHE A 965 -13.66 -2.26 -24.33
CA PHE A 965 -14.19 -1.17 -25.13
C PHE A 965 -13.92 -1.33 -26.63
N GLU A 966 -13.33 -2.46 -27.05
CA GLU A 966 -12.92 -2.70 -28.44
C GLU A 966 -12.13 -1.52 -29.06
N VAL A 967 -11.24 -0.91 -28.26
CA VAL A 967 -10.38 0.22 -28.63
C VAL A 967 -8.92 -0.14 -28.39
N GLY A 968 -8.01 0.45 -29.17
CA GLY A 968 -6.57 0.39 -28.92
C GLY A 968 -5.84 1.65 -29.36
N PHE A 969 -4.56 1.70 -29.02
CA PHE A 969 -3.66 2.77 -29.41
C PHE A 969 -2.32 2.23 -29.87
N THR A 970 -1.63 2.98 -30.73
CA THR A 970 -0.24 2.73 -31.06
C THR A 970 0.55 4.03 -31.04
N ILE A 971 1.78 3.98 -30.52
CA ILE A 971 2.75 5.07 -30.48
C ILE A 971 4.05 4.56 -31.08
N LEU A 972 4.57 5.24 -32.09
CA LEU A 972 5.87 4.95 -32.71
C LEU A 972 6.75 6.18 -32.60
N SER A 973 8.00 6.01 -32.20
CA SER A 973 8.94 7.12 -32.07
C SER A 973 10.36 6.79 -32.50
N ALA A 974 11.11 7.84 -32.82
CA ALA A 974 12.54 7.80 -33.10
C ALA A 974 13.20 9.06 -32.54
N ASP A 975 14.33 8.89 -31.85
CA ASP A 975 15.12 9.98 -31.26
C ASP A 975 16.55 9.97 -31.83
N ASN A 976 17.33 11.04 -31.65
CA ASN A 976 18.69 11.12 -32.16
C ASN A 976 19.78 10.74 -31.13
N GLU A 977 19.41 10.58 -29.85
CA GLU A 977 20.35 10.26 -28.76
C GLU A 977 20.05 8.91 -28.11
N ALA A 978 18.80 8.68 -27.71
CA ALA A 978 18.38 7.46 -27.02
C ALA A 978 16.89 7.19 -27.28
N PRO A 979 16.46 5.92 -27.42
CA PRO A 979 15.06 5.58 -27.63
C PRO A 979 14.16 6.13 -26.49
N ALA A 980 13.07 6.77 -26.91
CA ALA A 980 12.23 7.57 -26.03
C ALA A 980 11.44 6.72 -25.03
N ASP A 981 11.27 7.23 -23.81
CA ASP A 981 10.26 6.70 -22.87
C ASP A 981 8.86 7.15 -23.32
N LEU A 982 7.99 6.18 -23.59
CA LEU A 982 6.65 6.41 -24.12
C LEU A 982 5.55 6.35 -23.04
N ASN A 983 5.90 6.16 -21.76
CA ASN A 983 4.93 6.08 -20.67
C ASN A 983 4.10 7.37 -20.52
N ALA A 984 4.73 8.55 -20.59
CA ALA A 984 4.01 9.82 -20.52
C ALA A 984 2.97 9.97 -21.64
N HIS A 985 3.25 9.43 -22.84
CA HIS A 985 2.31 9.46 -23.96
C HIS A 985 1.12 8.53 -23.72
N ALA A 986 1.38 7.31 -23.22
CA ALA A 986 0.35 6.33 -22.90
C ALA A 986 -0.56 6.81 -21.74
N ASP A 987 0.02 7.43 -20.71
CA ASP A 987 -0.74 7.97 -19.57
C ASP A 987 -1.66 9.12 -19.99
N ILE A 988 -1.19 10.03 -20.86
CA ILE A 988 -2.03 11.10 -21.43
C ILE A 988 -3.23 10.52 -22.20
N ILE A 989 -3.01 9.43 -22.96
CA ILE A 989 -4.09 8.72 -23.66
C ILE A 989 -5.06 8.10 -22.66
N GLY A 990 -4.54 7.39 -21.64
CA GLY A 990 -5.34 6.76 -20.59
C GLY A 990 -6.26 7.76 -19.89
N ASP A 991 -5.70 8.83 -19.34
CA ASP A 991 -6.43 9.87 -18.61
C ASP A 991 -7.57 10.52 -19.41
N VAL A 992 -7.39 10.69 -20.72
CA VAL A 992 -8.37 11.42 -21.54
C VAL A 992 -9.36 10.47 -22.21
N VAL A 993 -8.86 9.39 -22.81
CA VAL A 993 -9.65 8.51 -23.67
C VAL A 993 -10.41 7.50 -22.83
N LEU A 994 -9.78 6.86 -21.84
CA LEU A 994 -10.45 5.84 -21.03
C LEU A 994 -11.63 6.43 -20.26
N GLU A 995 -11.47 7.61 -19.66
CA GLU A 995 -12.56 8.33 -18.98
C GLU A 995 -13.73 8.62 -19.93
N ALA A 996 -13.45 9.05 -21.17
CA ALA A 996 -14.46 9.34 -22.17
C ALA A 996 -15.21 8.08 -22.62
N LEU A 997 -14.50 6.96 -22.82
CA LEU A 997 -15.09 5.67 -23.17
C LEU A 997 -15.98 5.14 -22.07
N MET A 998 -15.51 5.15 -20.81
CA MET A 998 -16.30 4.72 -19.65
C MET A 998 -17.57 5.54 -19.51
N LYS A 999 -17.47 6.87 -19.67
CA LYS A 999 -18.64 7.75 -19.62
C LYS A 999 -19.63 7.48 -20.75
N THR A 1000 -19.13 7.28 -21.97
CA THR A 1000 -19.97 6.98 -23.14
C THR A 1000 -20.70 5.64 -22.96
N ALA A 1001 -20.02 4.62 -22.43
CA ALA A 1001 -20.62 3.33 -22.12
C ALA A 1001 -21.77 3.45 -21.10
N VAL A 1002 -21.62 4.27 -20.06
CA VAL A 1002 -22.68 4.54 -19.07
C VAL A 1002 -23.87 5.26 -19.70
N GLU A 1003 -23.62 6.34 -20.46
CA GLU A 1003 -24.67 7.15 -21.09
C GLU A 1003 -25.50 6.33 -22.10
N GLN A 1004 -24.86 5.48 -22.91
CA GLN A 1004 -25.58 4.62 -23.85
C GLN A 1004 -26.26 3.42 -23.17
N ALA A 1005 -25.66 2.83 -22.13
CA ALA A 1005 -26.31 1.78 -21.36
C ALA A 1005 -27.61 2.29 -20.71
N ALA A 1006 -27.58 3.51 -20.19
CA ALA A 1006 -28.76 4.21 -19.66
C ALA A 1006 -29.87 4.36 -20.70
N GLU A 1007 -29.52 4.85 -21.89
CA GLU A 1007 -30.49 5.06 -22.98
C GLU A 1007 -31.05 3.73 -23.51
N ASN A 1008 -30.18 2.75 -23.73
CA ASN A 1008 -30.53 1.51 -24.40
C ASN A 1008 -31.26 0.53 -23.48
N PHE A 1009 -30.85 0.42 -22.21
CA PHE A 1009 -31.34 -0.59 -21.27
C PHE A 1009 -32.15 -0.02 -20.11
N GLY A 1010 -31.95 1.24 -19.73
CA GLY A 1010 -32.68 1.87 -18.62
C GLY A 1010 -34.17 2.04 -18.92
N GLY A 1011 -35.02 1.90 -17.89
CA GLY A 1011 -36.48 2.05 -18.00
C GLY A 1011 -37.26 1.02 -17.19
N VAL A 1012 -38.59 1.11 -17.27
CA VAL A 1012 -39.53 0.19 -16.61
C VAL A 1012 -39.98 -0.89 -17.60
N TYR A 1013 -39.95 -2.14 -17.16
CA TYR A 1013 -40.37 -3.30 -17.93
C TYR A 1013 -41.52 -4.02 -17.23
N GLU A 1014 -42.61 -4.30 -17.94
CA GLU A 1014 -43.83 -4.89 -17.36
C GLU A 1014 -44.37 -6.07 -18.19
N ALA A 1015 -44.93 -7.08 -17.52
CA ALA A 1015 -45.63 -8.17 -18.16
C ALA A 1015 -47.08 -7.77 -18.50
N SER A 1016 -47.56 -8.16 -19.68
CA SER A 1016 -48.95 -7.87 -20.09
C SER A 1016 -49.99 -8.80 -19.46
N ASN A 1017 -49.58 -9.97 -18.98
CA ASN A 1017 -50.46 -11.07 -18.57
C ASN A 1017 -50.35 -11.45 -17.08
N VAL A 1018 -49.32 -10.99 -16.38
CA VAL A 1018 -49.06 -11.27 -14.96
C VAL A 1018 -48.57 -10.00 -14.31
N ASN A 1019 -48.87 -9.79 -13.02
CA ASN A 1019 -48.42 -8.60 -12.29
C ASN A 1019 -46.92 -8.71 -11.94
N SER A 1020 -46.05 -8.59 -12.94
CA SER A 1020 -44.60 -8.65 -12.79
C SER A 1020 -43.97 -7.45 -13.48
N SER A 1021 -42.99 -6.83 -12.83
CA SER A 1021 -42.28 -5.67 -13.36
C SER A 1021 -40.87 -5.56 -12.78
N ILE A 1022 -39.98 -4.92 -13.54
CA ILE A 1022 -38.69 -4.45 -13.04
C ILE A 1022 -38.42 -3.01 -13.48
N SER A 1023 -37.67 -2.27 -12.66
CA SER A 1023 -37.13 -0.97 -13.03
C SER A 1023 -35.61 -1.06 -13.12
N VAL A 1024 -35.07 -0.82 -14.32
CA VAL A 1024 -33.62 -0.85 -14.59
C VAL A 1024 -33.10 0.59 -14.62
N GLY A 1025 -32.15 0.88 -13.73
CA GLY A 1025 -31.47 2.17 -13.61
C GLY A 1025 -29.96 2.07 -13.81
N TYR A 1026 -29.30 3.21 -13.71
CA TYR A 1026 -27.85 3.35 -13.78
C TYR A 1026 -27.38 4.44 -12.81
N ASP A 1027 -26.15 4.34 -12.34
CA ASP A 1027 -25.51 5.31 -11.44
C ASP A 1027 -24.00 5.39 -11.74
N SER A 1028 -23.24 6.03 -10.85
CA SER A 1028 -21.78 6.16 -11.01
C SER A 1028 -21.00 4.87 -10.71
N LEU A 1029 -21.68 3.83 -10.21
CA LEU A 1029 -21.06 2.57 -9.83
C LEU A 1029 -21.14 1.56 -11.00
N PRO A 1030 -20.23 0.58 -11.09
CA PRO A 1030 -20.25 -0.47 -12.12
C PRO A 1030 -21.58 -1.21 -12.27
N GLY A 1031 -22.03 -1.45 -13.50
CA GLY A 1031 -23.24 -2.24 -13.79
C GLY A 1031 -24.54 -1.44 -13.77
N LEU A 1032 -25.54 -1.92 -14.50
CA LEU A 1032 -26.92 -1.43 -14.38
C LEU A 1032 -27.52 -1.98 -13.08
N TYR A 1033 -28.43 -1.26 -12.42
CA TYR A 1033 -29.07 -1.77 -11.20
C TYR A 1033 -30.56 -1.95 -11.34
N ILE A 1034 -31.12 -2.91 -10.60
CA ILE A 1034 -32.57 -3.11 -10.48
C ILE A 1034 -33.06 -2.40 -9.22
N GLN A 1035 -33.90 -1.38 -9.40
CA GLN A 1035 -34.46 -0.60 -8.30
C GLN A 1035 -35.68 -1.31 -7.69
N GLU A 1036 -36.65 -1.62 -8.54
CA GLU A 1036 -37.91 -2.28 -8.17
C GLU A 1036 -37.97 -3.65 -8.87
N PHE A 1037 -38.42 -4.67 -8.15
CA PHE A 1037 -38.58 -6.02 -8.69
C PHE A 1037 -39.85 -6.67 -8.12
N VAL A 1038 -40.90 -6.72 -8.93
CA VAL A 1038 -42.17 -7.37 -8.61
C VAL A 1038 -42.34 -8.62 -9.46
N SER A 1039 -42.73 -9.73 -8.84
CA SER A 1039 -43.04 -10.97 -9.53
C SER A 1039 -44.40 -11.51 -9.07
N ASN A 1040 -45.35 -11.60 -9.99
CA ASN A 1040 -46.72 -12.07 -9.76
C ASN A 1040 -47.40 -11.44 -8.52
N GLY A 1041 -47.29 -10.11 -8.40
CA GLY A 1041 -47.85 -9.30 -7.32
C GLY A 1041 -47.09 -9.37 -5.99
N THR A 1042 -45.94 -10.04 -5.96
CA THR A 1042 -45.08 -10.16 -4.78
C THR A 1042 -43.84 -9.27 -4.94
N ASP A 1043 -43.44 -8.59 -3.87
CA ASP A 1043 -42.12 -7.93 -3.80
C ASP A 1043 -41.02 -8.99 -3.86
N PHE A 1044 -40.47 -9.17 -5.05
CA PHE A 1044 -39.46 -10.18 -5.30
C PHE A 1044 -38.08 -9.73 -4.85
N ARG A 1045 -37.84 -8.41 -4.74
CA ARG A 1045 -36.64 -7.85 -4.11
C ARG A 1045 -36.58 -8.27 -2.63
N GLY A 1046 -37.69 -8.16 -1.91
CA GLY A 1046 -37.78 -8.65 -0.52
C GLY A 1046 -37.58 -10.16 -0.40
N THR A 1047 -38.06 -10.92 -1.38
CA THR A 1047 -37.83 -12.37 -1.44
C THR A 1047 -36.34 -12.69 -1.66
N LEU A 1048 -35.68 -12.02 -2.60
CA LEU A 1048 -34.24 -12.19 -2.88
C LEU A 1048 -33.40 -11.77 -1.66
N ALA A 1049 -33.74 -10.67 -0.98
CA ALA A 1049 -33.03 -10.22 0.21
C ALA A 1049 -33.05 -11.31 1.30
N GLY A 1050 -34.21 -11.93 1.53
CA GLY A 1050 -34.33 -13.05 2.48
C GLY A 1050 -33.54 -14.31 2.07
N ILE A 1051 -33.41 -14.60 0.77
CA ILE A 1051 -32.62 -15.73 0.26
C ILE A 1051 -31.12 -15.48 0.44
N VAL A 1052 -30.67 -14.25 0.18
CA VAL A 1052 -29.25 -13.85 0.24
C VAL A 1052 -28.79 -13.58 1.68
N GLY A 1053 -29.73 -13.31 2.59
CA GLY A 1053 -29.46 -13.03 4.01
C GLY A 1053 -29.37 -11.54 4.36
N VAL A 1054 -29.90 -10.67 3.50
CA VAL A 1054 -29.93 -9.21 3.71
C VAL A 1054 -31.17 -8.83 4.53
N ALA A 1055 -30.97 -8.10 5.62
CA ALA A 1055 -32.00 -7.85 6.62
C ALA A 1055 -33.14 -6.96 6.12
N LYS A 1056 -32.83 -5.85 5.42
CA LYS A 1056 -33.84 -4.96 4.83
C LYS A 1056 -33.79 -5.08 3.30
N PRO A 1057 -34.92 -5.23 2.59
CA PRO A 1057 -34.93 -5.28 1.13
C PRO A 1057 -34.30 -4.06 0.46
N ALA A 1058 -34.37 -2.90 1.10
CA ALA A 1058 -33.74 -1.67 0.62
C ALA A 1058 -32.20 -1.80 0.53
N ASP A 1059 -31.59 -2.59 1.42
CA ASP A 1059 -30.14 -2.78 1.54
C ASP A 1059 -29.59 -3.78 0.51
N LEU A 1060 -30.42 -4.44 -0.30
CA LEU A 1060 -29.98 -5.38 -1.33
C LEU A 1060 -29.57 -4.67 -2.64
N SER A 1061 -28.29 -4.60 -2.96
CA SER A 1061 -27.80 -4.24 -4.29
C SER A 1061 -28.05 -5.37 -5.29
N ILE A 1062 -28.70 -5.07 -6.42
CA ILE A 1062 -28.92 -5.99 -7.54
C ILE A 1062 -28.32 -5.35 -8.79
N ARG A 1063 -27.11 -5.79 -9.19
CA ARG A 1063 -26.38 -5.19 -10.33
C ARG A 1063 -26.21 -6.17 -11.48
N LEU A 1064 -26.61 -5.74 -12.67
CA LEU A 1064 -26.57 -6.49 -13.92
C LEU A 1064 -25.26 -6.21 -14.67
N TYR A 1065 -24.53 -7.27 -14.97
CA TYR A 1065 -23.31 -7.24 -15.77
C TYR A 1065 -23.49 -8.07 -17.05
N PRO A 1066 -23.03 -7.59 -18.21
CA PRO A 1066 -23.13 -8.32 -19.47
C PRO A 1066 -22.25 -9.57 -19.46
N THR A 1067 -22.75 -10.66 -20.04
CA THR A 1067 -21.97 -11.91 -20.20
C THR A 1067 -21.17 -11.97 -21.50
N GLN A 1068 -21.34 -10.98 -22.37
CA GLN A 1068 -20.89 -10.99 -23.77
C GLN A 1068 -21.51 -12.09 -24.65
N LEU A 1069 -22.51 -12.83 -24.15
CA LEU A 1069 -23.29 -13.75 -24.97
C LEU A 1069 -24.37 -12.97 -25.72
N VAL A 1070 -24.13 -12.77 -27.01
CA VAL A 1070 -25.02 -12.06 -27.92
C VAL A 1070 -25.47 -13.01 -29.04
N GLU A 1071 -26.78 -13.07 -29.26
CA GLU A 1071 -27.41 -13.79 -30.36
C GLU A 1071 -28.06 -12.77 -31.31
N ASP A 1072 -27.45 -12.56 -32.48
CA ASP A 1072 -27.98 -11.65 -33.49
C ASP A 1072 -29.03 -12.33 -34.36
N SER A 1073 -30.16 -11.65 -34.53
CA SER A 1073 -31.18 -11.95 -35.52
C SER A 1073 -31.28 -10.76 -36.48
N GLY A 1074 -31.59 -10.96 -37.77
CA GLY A 1074 -31.71 -9.83 -38.71
C GLY A 1074 -32.76 -8.76 -38.31
N SER A 1075 -33.60 -9.05 -37.31
CA SER A 1075 -34.59 -8.15 -36.69
C SER A 1075 -34.13 -7.44 -35.40
N GLY A 1076 -32.95 -7.75 -34.86
CA GLY A 1076 -32.46 -7.28 -33.55
C GLY A 1076 -31.59 -8.33 -32.85
N SER A 1077 -31.12 -8.10 -31.62
CA SER A 1077 -30.23 -9.04 -30.93
C SER A 1077 -30.75 -9.44 -29.55
N ARG A 1078 -30.28 -10.59 -29.03
CA ARG A 1078 -30.54 -11.01 -27.65
C ARG A 1078 -29.23 -11.02 -26.88
N GLN A 1079 -29.22 -10.43 -25.69
CA GLN A 1079 -28.04 -10.29 -24.87
C GLN A 1079 -28.29 -10.82 -23.46
N ALA A 1080 -27.41 -11.70 -22.96
CA ALA A 1080 -27.52 -12.26 -21.62
C ALA A 1080 -26.69 -11.46 -20.60
N PHE A 1081 -27.28 -11.27 -19.42
CA PHE A 1081 -26.71 -10.57 -18.27
C PHE A 1081 -26.77 -11.46 -17.03
N ARG A 1082 -25.86 -11.20 -16.09
CA ARG A 1082 -25.85 -11.80 -14.75
C ARG A 1082 -26.01 -10.75 -13.69
N ALA A 1083 -26.92 -11.00 -12.75
CA ALA A 1083 -27.09 -10.17 -11.57
C ALA A 1083 -26.13 -10.60 -10.46
N VAL A 1084 -25.47 -9.63 -9.84
CA VAL A 1084 -24.76 -9.82 -8.59
C VAL A 1084 -25.61 -9.23 -7.47
N PHE A 1085 -25.82 -10.02 -6.42
CA PHE A 1085 -26.59 -9.66 -5.24
C PHE A 1085 -25.62 -9.33 -4.10
N GLN A 1086 -25.66 -8.11 -3.55
CA GLN A 1086 -24.75 -7.68 -2.45
C GLN A 1086 -25.52 -6.87 -1.41
N ASP A 1087 -25.02 -6.82 -0.17
CA ASP A 1087 -25.58 -5.99 0.89
C ASP A 1087 -24.88 -4.61 0.92
N PHE A 1088 -25.65 -3.52 0.80
CA PHE A 1088 -25.16 -2.15 0.89
C PHE A 1088 -24.57 -1.81 2.26
N THR A 1089 -24.98 -2.53 3.30
CA THR A 1089 -24.59 -2.29 4.70
C THR A 1089 -23.40 -3.13 5.15
N GLU A 1090 -22.98 -4.11 4.33
CA GLU A 1090 -21.82 -4.93 4.63
C GLU A 1090 -20.57 -4.05 4.64
N LEU A 1091 -19.79 -4.16 5.72
CA LEU A 1091 -18.59 -3.36 5.91
C LEU A 1091 -17.60 -3.71 4.80
N ALA A 1092 -17.12 -2.69 4.08
CA ALA A 1092 -16.00 -2.87 3.17
C ALA A 1092 -14.81 -3.49 3.93
N ASP A 1093 -14.20 -4.50 3.34
CA ASP A 1093 -13.03 -5.16 3.92
C ASP A 1093 -11.92 -4.15 4.25
N ASN A 1094 -11.37 -4.24 5.45
CA ASN A 1094 -10.34 -3.32 5.96
C ASN A 1094 -8.99 -3.55 5.25
N ASP A 1095 -8.81 -2.88 4.10
CA ASP A 1095 -7.62 -2.95 3.24
C ASP A 1095 -7.30 -4.35 2.66
N THR A 1096 -8.30 -5.23 2.58
CA THR A 1096 -8.17 -6.52 1.88
C THR A 1096 -9.17 -6.53 0.72
N PRO A 1097 -8.78 -6.34 -0.55
CA PRO A 1097 -9.74 -6.26 -1.65
C PRO A 1097 -10.26 -7.66 -2.03
N THR A 1098 -11.04 -8.30 -1.16
CA THR A 1098 -11.64 -9.61 -1.41
C THR A 1098 -12.93 -9.48 -2.20
N CYS A 1099 -12.81 -9.37 -3.53
CA CYS A 1099 -13.96 -9.41 -4.43
C CYS A 1099 -14.32 -10.87 -4.78
N VAL A 1100 -15.42 -11.37 -4.20
CA VAL A 1100 -15.83 -12.79 -4.27
C VAL A 1100 -17.07 -13.07 -5.12
N SER A 1101 -17.68 -12.05 -5.75
CA SER A 1101 -18.95 -12.20 -6.49
C SER A 1101 -18.92 -13.22 -7.63
N TRP A 1102 -17.74 -13.53 -8.17
CA TRP A 1102 -17.57 -14.60 -9.17
C TRP A 1102 -17.91 -16.00 -8.63
N LEU A 1103 -17.90 -16.21 -7.31
CA LEU A 1103 -18.29 -17.46 -6.65
C LEU A 1103 -19.81 -17.63 -6.54
N ASP A 1104 -20.58 -16.55 -6.66
CA ASP A 1104 -22.02 -16.54 -6.37
C ASP A 1104 -22.90 -16.63 -7.63
N LEU A 1105 -22.29 -16.62 -8.82
CA LEU A 1105 -22.98 -16.85 -10.08
C LEU A 1105 -23.67 -18.23 -10.08
N ASP A 1106 -24.96 -18.27 -10.40
CA ASP A 1106 -25.79 -19.49 -10.44
C ASP A 1106 -25.97 -20.16 -9.06
N LYS A 1107 -25.58 -19.50 -7.97
CA LYS A 1107 -25.72 -20.04 -6.60
C LYS A 1107 -27.18 -20.34 -6.24
N PHE A 1108 -28.10 -19.49 -6.68
CA PHE A 1108 -29.52 -19.64 -6.44
C PHE A 1108 -30.24 -19.93 -7.75
N GLN A 1109 -30.86 -21.11 -7.85
CA GLN A 1109 -31.56 -21.56 -9.05
C GLN A 1109 -33.00 -21.96 -8.72
N TYR A 1110 -33.90 -21.75 -9.69
CA TYR A 1110 -35.27 -22.26 -9.67
C TYR A 1110 -35.55 -23.06 -10.93
N GLY A 1111 -35.91 -24.34 -10.79
CA GLY A 1111 -36.14 -25.23 -11.93
C GLY A 1111 -34.91 -25.46 -12.83
N GLY A 1112 -33.70 -25.29 -12.29
CA GLY A 1112 -32.43 -25.41 -13.03
C GLY A 1112 -32.01 -24.17 -13.80
N ARG A 1113 -32.62 -23.00 -13.53
CA ARG A 1113 -32.29 -21.70 -14.12
C ARG A 1113 -31.87 -20.73 -13.03
N GLY A 1114 -30.80 -19.95 -13.25
CA GLY A 1114 -30.28 -18.98 -12.29
C GLY A 1114 -31.29 -17.86 -12.00
N LEU A 1115 -31.48 -17.51 -10.72
CA LEU A 1115 -32.24 -16.32 -10.32
C LEU A 1115 -31.51 -15.02 -10.69
N ASP A 1116 -30.23 -15.12 -11.02
CA ASP A 1116 -29.36 -14.07 -11.50
C ASP A 1116 -29.33 -13.92 -13.03
N GLU A 1117 -30.06 -14.73 -13.80
CA GLU A 1117 -30.05 -14.67 -15.27
C GLU A 1117 -31.11 -13.72 -15.85
N PHE A 1118 -30.68 -12.79 -16.70
CA PHE A 1118 -31.55 -11.83 -17.41
C PHE A 1118 -31.19 -11.79 -18.89
N ILE A 1119 -32.18 -11.87 -19.78
CA ILE A 1119 -31.95 -11.88 -21.23
C ILE A 1119 -32.71 -10.72 -21.86
N PHE A 1120 -31.99 -9.69 -22.30
CA PHE A 1120 -32.56 -8.55 -23.01
C PHE A 1120 -32.71 -8.86 -24.49
N SER A 1121 -33.84 -8.47 -25.07
CA SER A 1121 -34.01 -8.42 -26.52
C SER A 1121 -33.94 -6.97 -26.97
N LEU A 1122 -33.08 -6.71 -27.95
CA LEU A 1122 -32.80 -5.41 -28.52
C LEU A 1122 -33.41 -5.33 -29.92
N ASN A 1123 -33.84 -4.14 -30.32
CA ASN A 1123 -34.24 -3.85 -31.69
C ASN A 1123 -33.01 -3.61 -32.59
N GLN A 1124 -33.23 -3.31 -33.87
CA GLN A 1124 -32.15 -2.99 -34.83
C GLN A 1124 -31.32 -1.74 -34.46
N SER A 1125 -31.84 -0.86 -33.59
CA SER A 1125 -31.10 0.32 -33.13
C SER A 1125 -30.37 0.07 -31.80
N GLY A 1126 -30.23 -1.19 -31.37
CA GLY A 1126 -29.54 -1.54 -30.11
C GLY A 1126 -30.31 -1.21 -28.83
N ARG A 1127 -31.58 -0.76 -28.93
CA ARG A 1127 -32.40 -0.42 -27.75
C ARG A 1127 -33.18 -1.63 -27.27
N ALA A 1128 -33.17 -1.84 -25.96
CA ALA A 1128 -33.94 -2.92 -25.33
C ALA A 1128 -35.44 -2.70 -25.53
N VAL A 1129 -36.13 -3.75 -25.94
CA VAL A 1129 -37.59 -3.76 -26.13
C VAL A 1129 -38.28 -4.70 -25.15
N SER A 1130 -37.56 -5.70 -24.65
CA SER A 1130 -38.07 -6.63 -23.63
C SER A 1130 -36.92 -7.28 -22.86
N VAL A 1131 -37.23 -7.81 -21.68
CA VAL A 1131 -36.34 -8.64 -20.87
C VAL A 1131 -37.05 -9.92 -20.48
N GLU A 1132 -36.38 -11.05 -20.65
CA GLU A 1132 -36.80 -12.36 -20.16
C GLU A 1132 -36.05 -12.68 -18.87
N ILE A 1133 -36.77 -13.17 -17.85
CA ILE A 1133 -36.20 -13.67 -16.60
C ILE A 1133 -36.47 -15.18 -16.55
N PRO A 1134 -35.54 -16.02 -17.03
CA PRO A 1134 -35.81 -17.43 -17.30
C PRO A 1134 -36.27 -18.22 -16.08
N ALA A 1135 -35.72 -17.94 -14.89
CA ALA A 1135 -36.11 -18.62 -13.65
C ALA A 1135 -37.54 -18.30 -13.21
N LEU A 1136 -38.08 -17.15 -13.58
CA LEU A 1136 -39.45 -16.74 -13.25
C LEU A 1136 -40.46 -17.05 -14.37
N LEU A 1137 -39.99 -17.60 -15.50
CA LEU A 1137 -40.80 -17.89 -16.67
C LEU A 1137 -41.63 -16.68 -17.14
N VAL A 1138 -41.06 -15.48 -17.02
CA VAL A 1138 -41.72 -14.22 -17.37
C VAL A 1138 -40.90 -13.47 -18.43
N SER A 1139 -41.63 -12.79 -19.32
CA SER A 1139 -41.08 -11.84 -20.28
C SER A 1139 -41.78 -10.50 -20.05
N LEU A 1140 -40.98 -9.45 -19.91
CA LEU A 1140 -41.40 -8.09 -19.58
C LEU A 1140 -41.09 -7.19 -20.78
N ILE A 1141 -42.04 -6.35 -21.19
CA ILE A 1141 -41.89 -5.41 -22.31
C ILE A 1141 -41.50 -4.05 -21.75
N LYS A 1142 -40.57 -3.36 -22.42
CA LYS A 1142 -40.16 -2.00 -22.04
C LYS A 1142 -41.27 -1.01 -22.36
N ASN A 1143 -41.68 -0.21 -21.37
CA ASN A 1143 -42.74 0.80 -21.51
C ASN A 1143 -42.28 2.09 -22.20
#